data_AF-A0A975AT28-F1
#
_entry.id   AF-A0A975AT28-F1
#
_cell.length_a   1.000
_cell.length_b   1.000
_cell.length_c   1.000
_cell.angle_alpha   90.00
_cell.angle_beta   90.00
_cell.angle_gamma   90.00
#
_symmetry.space_group_name_H-M   'P 1'
#
loop_
_entity.id
_entity.type
_entity.pdbx_description
1 polymer ?
#
loop_
_entity_poly.entity_id
_entity_poly.type
_entity_poly.pdbx_seq_one_letter_code
_entity_poly.pdbx_strand_id
1 'polypeptide(L)'
;MPVVSIRSRKLPKAILSLLLPTVGFAFGSAHATTFYVRTDGGDATQCNGRADAAYPGSGTAQNCAWKNPNIALPNSGTARIVGGDTLMIGAGSFQIGSGGYMQKVPSGTTTAKTRILGKAGTKLVGVAGTHRVINLDGSSNVEIGNLEITDNSDCVYNHSNTAATCTSTMPWARVGVYAAASGNVYLHDLNIHGMGKNAFNAGGLNNWTLERVKMNKNGSAGWDGNVSTGGYNSGAMVMREIEIAWNGCGEKVATGEVWACWAQSTGGYGDGFGTVDTGGQWLIEDAFIHHNTSDGLDLRYMDGADGTNVTLRRIHSVANAGNQVKIKGNSLIENSVLVGHCTYFRGKYNMAEADLCRAYGSSLLLILTGNDTATVRHNTIAGEGDAQIAYGEGATTDKIYVQNNLVVGFPYYASTTTQTLMTGGSAPAAKSFTGNMGWKVRTCPTGTTCTQDPKLAGMTLAAFDAEPLTGSPVADKVAMITGMNTDFVLAPRPSGTANDVGAYEMQAGGTTPPEPTPVCTHAAPTLTMTGPTGTVAAGTQNTYSVTLKNNDSSACANASFSLARSVPSGWTGTLSTTSISLAPGVSSTVTLAVTSPATAAAGSYGIGVGTSSAAGSVHTQNASSTYQVAAAQTPAPAPITETVSTSKSVYLPGEVASITARVLANGVAVSGAQVSFTIVKPNGGSSVLTATTDASGYARASFATSKGKASLGTHQVTAKATSGTQTANATTSFSVAR
;
A
#
# COMPACT_ATOMS: atom_id res chain seq x y z
N MET A 1 38.14 -12.29 -75.63
CA MET A 1 39.17 -13.33 -75.84
C MET A 1 39.89 -13.56 -74.51
N PRO A 2 40.19 -14.79 -74.07
CA PRO A 2 39.53 -16.11 -74.26
C PRO A 2 38.97 -16.64 -72.89
N VAL A 3 37.95 -17.49 -72.70
CA VAL A 3 37.45 -18.78 -73.24
C VAL A 3 38.38 -19.99 -73.01
N VAL A 4 37.82 -21.05 -72.37
CA VAL A 4 38.03 -22.53 -72.50
C VAL A 4 37.76 -23.15 -71.09
N SER A 5 36.60 -23.72 -70.74
CA SER A 5 35.93 -24.99 -71.13
C SER A 5 36.79 -26.26 -70.98
N ILE A 6 36.44 -27.21 -70.07
CA ILE A 6 36.29 -28.65 -70.38
C ILE A 6 35.29 -29.30 -69.39
N ARG A 7 34.33 -30.03 -69.96
CA ARG A 7 33.36 -30.96 -69.35
C ARG A 7 33.91 -32.39 -69.26
N SER A 8 33.21 -33.20 -68.43
CA SER A 8 32.91 -34.64 -68.63
C SER A 8 33.97 -35.64 -68.15
N ARG A 9 33.68 -36.86 -67.67
CA ARG A 9 32.48 -37.63 -67.28
C ARG A 9 33.05 -38.95 -66.74
N LYS A 10 32.42 -39.59 -65.73
CA LYS A 10 32.09 -41.03 -65.75
C LYS A 10 31.17 -41.40 -64.55
N LEU A 11 30.03 -41.99 -64.92
CA LEU A 11 28.97 -42.67 -64.14
C LEU A 11 29.49 -43.99 -63.49
N PRO A 12 28.75 -44.82 -62.70
CA PRO A 12 27.27 -44.95 -62.62
C PRO A 12 26.59 -45.26 -61.25
N LYS A 13 25.26 -45.17 -61.35
CA LYS A 13 24.10 -45.63 -60.57
C LYS A 13 24.22 -46.91 -59.71
N ALA A 14 23.59 -46.87 -58.53
CA ALA A 14 22.63 -47.88 -57.98
C ALA A 14 21.93 -47.24 -56.74
N ILE A 15 20.76 -46.64 -56.87
CA ILE A 15 19.43 -47.20 -56.53
C ILE A 15 19.45 -48.14 -55.32
N LEU A 16 19.07 -47.60 -54.15
CA LEU A 16 18.32 -48.35 -53.14
C LEU A 16 17.24 -47.43 -52.56
N SER A 17 16.00 -47.77 -52.89
CA SER A 17 14.76 -47.20 -52.39
C SER A 17 14.57 -47.55 -50.92
N LEU A 18 14.64 -46.55 -50.03
CA LEU A 18 14.06 -46.62 -48.70
C LEU A 18 12.81 -45.74 -48.69
N LEU A 19 11.63 -46.36 -48.57
CA LEU A 19 10.42 -45.65 -48.17
C LEU A 19 10.63 -45.11 -46.75
N LEU A 20 10.84 -43.80 -46.62
CA LEU A 20 10.57 -43.11 -45.37
C LEU A 20 9.15 -42.55 -45.43
N PRO A 21 8.31 -42.79 -44.41
CA PRO A 21 6.99 -42.17 -44.34
C PRO A 21 7.16 -40.66 -44.25
N THR A 22 6.39 -39.94 -45.05
CA THR A 22 6.15 -38.51 -44.88
C THR A 22 5.58 -38.27 -43.48
N VAL A 23 6.44 -37.96 -42.52
CA VAL A 23 6.02 -37.36 -41.26
C VAL A 23 5.60 -35.94 -41.62
N GLY A 24 4.31 -35.77 -41.90
CA GLY A 24 3.68 -34.46 -41.85
C GLY A 24 3.93 -33.91 -40.45
N PHE A 25 4.77 -32.88 -40.36
CA PHE A 25 4.78 -32.02 -39.18
C PHE A 25 3.44 -31.30 -39.15
N ALA A 26 2.47 -31.93 -38.50
CA ALA A 26 1.35 -31.21 -37.94
C ALA A 26 1.95 -30.19 -36.97
N PHE A 27 1.97 -28.91 -37.36
CA PHE A 27 2.09 -27.82 -36.43
C PHE A 27 0.86 -27.86 -35.54
N GLY A 28 0.90 -28.71 -34.50
CA GLY A 28 -0.09 -28.67 -33.44
C GLY A 28 -0.05 -27.26 -32.87
N SER A 29 -1.15 -26.53 -33.00
CA SER A 29 -1.37 -25.30 -32.26
C SER A 29 -1.17 -25.63 -30.78
N ALA A 30 -0.03 -25.23 -30.22
CA ALA A 30 0.20 -25.38 -28.79
C ALA A 30 -0.91 -24.59 -28.10
N HIS A 31 -1.86 -25.29 -27.48
CA HIS A 31 -2.94 -24.66 -26.74
C HIS A 31 -2.33 -23.88 -25.57
N ALA A 32 -2.59 -22.57 -25.54
CA ALA A 32 -2.28 -21.72 -24.40
C ALA A 32 -2.79 -22.38 -23.11
N THR A 33 -1.90 -22.62 -22.16
CA THR A 33 -2.24 -23.24 -20.87
C THR A 33 -2.49 -22.15 -19.83
N THR A 34 -3.52 -22.34 -19.00
CA THR A 34 -3.72 -21.53 -17.79
C THR A 34 -3.09 -22.21 -16.59
N PHE A 35 -2.25 -21.45 -15.88
CA PHE A 35 -1.65 -21.82 -14.61
C PHE A 35 -2.20 -20.95 -13.49
N TYR A 36 -2.17 -21.47 -12.26
CA TYR A 36 -2.79 -20.83 -11.11
C TYR A 36 -1.79 -20.61 -9.97
N VAL A 37 -1.93 -19.47 -9.30
CA VAL A 37 -1.20 -19.12 -8.09
C VAL A 37 -2.20 -18.83 -6.96
N ARG A 38 -1.97 -19.36 -5.76
CA ARG A 38 -2.81 -19.14 -4.57
C ARG A 38 -1.95 -19.10 -3.30
N THR A 39 -2.37 -18.40 -2.26
CA THR A 39 -1.64 -18.36 -0.98
C THR A 39 -1.57 -19.72 -0.26
N ASP A 40 -2.54 -20.60 -0.53
CA ASP A 40 -2.63 -21.99 -0.03
C ASP A 40 -2.11 -23.04 -1.05
N GLY A 41 -1.41 -22.58 -2.10
CA GLY A 41 -0.77 -23.45 -3.08
C GLY A 41 0.47 -24.18 -2.56
N GLY A 42 1.08 -24.99 -3.42
CA GLY A 42 2.33 -25.71 -3.13
C GLY A 42 3.54 -25.09 -3.83
N ASP A 43 4.74 -25.55 -3.48
CA ASP A 43 5.95 -25.25 -4.26
C ASP A 43 6.00 -26.01 -5.60
N ALA A 44 7.10 -25.82 -6.35
CA ALA A 44 7.30 -26.44 -7.67
C ALA A 44 7.37 -27.97 -7.65
N THR A 45 7.73 -28.58 -6.52
CA THR A 45 7.79 -30.04 -6.35
C THR A 45 6.41 -30.58 -5.98
N GLN A 46 5.67 -29.82 -5.18
CA GLN A 46 4.36 -30.15 -4.66
C GLN A 46 3.25 -30.01 -5.69
N CYS A 47 3.21 -28.92 -6.44
CA CYS A 47 2.11 -28.58 -7.36
C CYS A 47 2.59 -28.37 -8.80
N ASN A 48 1.76 -28.80 -9.76
CA ASN A 48 2.01 -28.61 -11.19
C ASN A 48 1.48 -27.27 -11.74
N GLY A 49 0.73 -26.51 -10.94
CA GLY A 49 0.17 -25.21 -11.30
C GLY A 49 -1.10 -25.27 -12.17
N ARG A 50 -1.62 -26.45 -12.53
CA ARG A 50 -2.66 -26.62 -13.55
C ARG A 50 -4.10 -26.62 -13.03
N ALA A 51 -4.30 -26.43 -11.73
CA ALA A 51 -5.63 -26.29 -11.14
C ALA A 51 -5.68 -25.14 -10.13
N ASP A 52 -6.80 -24.42 -10.10
CA ASP A 52 -7.14 -23.44 -9.08
C ASP A 52 -7.57 -24.12 -7.77
N ALA A 53 -6.64 -24.85 -7.16
CA ALA A 53 -6.87 -25.62 -5.95
C ALA A 53 -5.70 -25.48 -4.98
N ALA A 54 -6.00 -25.56 -3.69
CA ALA A 54 -5.00 -25.61 -2.63
C ALA A 54 -4.12 -26.87 -2.76
N TYR A 55 -2.91 -26.83 -2.21
CA TYR A 55 -2.09 -28.04 -2.07
C TYR A 55 -2.74 -28.98 -1.04
N PRO A 56 -2.95 -30.28 -1.34
CA PRO A 56 -3.64 -31.22 -0.44
C PRO A 56 -2.84 -31.59 0.84
N GLY A 57 -1.65 -31.01 1.03
CA GLY A 57 -0.80 -31.24 2.21
C GLY A 57 0.23 -32.37 2.04
N SER A 58 0.12 -33.22 1.02
CA SER A 58 1.11 -34.26 0.71
C SER A 58 1.15 -34.58 -0.80
N GLY A 59 2.21 -35.29 -1.23
CA GLY A 59 2.41 -35.72 -2.61
C GLY A 59 3.27 -34.78 -3.45
N THR A 60 3.71 -35.28 -4.60
CA THR A 60 4.47 -34.52 -5.60
C THR A 60 3.63 -34.30 -6.85
N ALA A 61 3.90 -33.22 -7.58
CA ALA A 61 3.23 -32.87 -8.83
C ALA A 61 1.69 -32.93 -8.78
N GLN A 62 1.12 -32.60 -7.62
CA GLN A 62 -0.32 -32.58 -7.40
C GLN A 62 -0.97 -31.54 -8.32
N ASN A 63 -2.21 -31.81 -8.71
CA ASN A 63 -2.99 -30.89 -9.53
C ASN A 63 -3.55 -29.76 -8.67
N CYS A 64 -2.71 -28.76 -8.42
CA CYS A 64 -2.98 -27.61 -7.55
C CYS A 64 -2.20 -26.38 -8.01
N ALA A 65 -2.53 -25.24 -7.43
CA ALA A 65 -1.90 -23.96 -7.71
C ALA A 65 -0.50 -23.87 -7.09
N TRP A 66 0.36 -23.05 -7.67
CA TRP A 66 1.62 -22.67 -7.04
C TRP A 66 1.38 -21.66 -5.93
N LYS A 67 2.24 -21.67 -4.89
CA LYS A 67 2.11 -20.74 -3.76
C LYS A 67 2.53 -19.30 -4.04
N ASN A 68 3.26 -19.07 -5.13
CA ASN A 68 3.83 -17.75 -5.44
C ASN A 68 4.17 -17.62 -6.94
N PRO A 69 4.04 -16.43 -7.56
CA PRO A 69 4.39 -16.21 -8.96
C PRO A 69 5.85 -16.49 -9.31
N ASN A 70 6.78 -16.36 -8.35
CA ASN A 70 8.19 -16.72 -8.54
C ASN A 70 8.40 -18.22 -8.81
N ILE A 71 7.39 -19.07 -8.62
CA ILE A 71 7.47 -20.46 -9.04
C ILE A 71 7.24 -20.57 -10.55
N ALA A 72 6.27 -19.83 -11.10
CA ALA A 72 6.06 -19.74 -12.53
C ALA A 72 7.27 -19.12 -13.24
N LEU A 73 7.81 -18.05 -12.64
CA LEU A 73 8.89 -17.23 -13.17
C LEU A 73 10.03 -17.12 -12.13
N PRO A 74 10.81 -18.20 -11.91
CA PRO A 74 11.89 -18.18 -10.93
C PRO A 74 12.96 -17.17 -11.29
N ASN A 75 13.69 -16.65 -10.30
CA ASN A 75 14.80 -15.70 -10.49
C ASN A 75 15.91 -16.21 -11.44
N SER A 76 15.99 -17.53 -11.63
CA SER A 76 17.03 -18.24 -12.37
C SER A 76 16.49 -19.58 -12.85
N GLY A 77 17.13 -20.17 -13.86
CA GLY A 77 16.66 -21.39 -14.51
C GLY A 77 15.45 -21.16 -15.42
N THR A 78 14.85 -22.27 -15.87
CA THR A 78 13.78 -22.26 -16.88
C THR A 78 12.45 -21.75 -16.30
N ALA A 79 11.82 -20.81 -17.00
CA ALA A 79 10.43 -20.42 -16.74
C ALA A 79 9.49 -21.64 -16.88
N ARG A 80 8.50 -21.75 -15.99
CA ARG A 80 7.52 -22.87 -16.00
C ARG A 80 6.28 -22.59 -16.83
N ILE A 81 6.13 -21.35 -17.30
CA ILE A 81 5.16 -20.95 -18.32
C ILE A 81 5.94 -20.59 -19.60
N VAL A 82 5.29 -20.71 -20.75
CA VAL A 82 5.86 -20.35 -22.06
C VAL A 82 5.06 -19.23 -22.73
N GLY A 83 5.54 -18.76 -23.87
CA GLY A 83 4.86 -17.74 -24.67
C GLY A 83 3.42 -18.13 -25.01
N GLY A 84 2.45 -17.27 -24.69
CA GLY A 84 1.03 -17.49 -24.95
C GLY A 84 0.25 -18.08 -23.77
N ASP A 85 0.91 -18.55 -22.72
CA ASP A 85 0.24 -19.05 -21.52
C ASP A 85 -0.39 -17.93 -20.68
N THR A 86 -1.30 -18.30 -19.78
CA THR A 86 -1.90 -17.40 -18.78
C THR A 86 -1.51 -17.82 -17.37
N LEU A 87 -0.98 -16.91 -16.57
CA LEU A 87 -0.81 -17.08 -15.12
C LEU A 87 -1.92 -16.31 -14.40
N MET A 88 -2.86 -17.04 -13.81
CA MET A 88 -3.96 -16.49 -13.02
C MET A 88 -3.59 -16.51 -11.53
N ILE A 89 -3.50 -15.33 -10.93
CA ILE A 89 -3.09 -15.15 -9.53
C ILE A 89 -4.34 -14.92 -8.68
N GLY A 90 -4.57 -15.78 -7.69
CA GLY A 90 -5.67 -15.67 -6.76
C GLY A 90 -5.51 -14.49 -5.79
N ALA A 91 -6.58 -14.18 -5.06
CA ALA A 91 -6.55 -13.13 -4.05
C ALA A 91 -5.50 -13.42 -2.97
N GLY A 92 -4.83 -12.38 -2.49
CA GLY A 92 -3.80 -12.46 -1.45
C GLY A 92 -2.53 -11.67 -1.78
N SER A 93 -1.62 -11.67 -0.83
CA SER A 93 -0.33 -10.97 -0.92
C SER A 93 0.80 -11.94 -1.25
N PHE A 94 1.54 -11.67 -2.33
CA PHE A 94 2.63 -12.51 -2.81
C PHE A 94 3.94 -11.73 -2.81
N GLN A 95 4.90 -12.17 -2.00
CA GLN A 95 6.21 -11.54 -1.95
C GLN A 95 7.02 -11.84 -3.21
N ILE A 96 7.63 -10.81 -3.80
CA ILE A 96 8.49 -10.87 -4.97
C ILE A 96 9.85 -10.27 -4.60
N GLY A 97 10.95 -10.99 -4.85
CA GLY A 97 12.31 -10.50 -4.55
C GLY A 97 13.11 -11.37 -3.58
N SER A 98 12.47 -12.27 -2.82
CA SER A 98 13.18 -13.19 -1.93
C SER A 98 14.02 -14.19 -2.75
N GLY A 99 15.33 -14.02 -2.74
CA GLY A 99 16.28 -14.77 -3.58
C GLY A 99 16.61 -14.12 -4.93
N GLY A 100 15.97 -13.00 -5.31
CA GLY A 100 16.18 -12.31 -6.58
C GLY A 100 14.86 -11.86 -7.22
N TYR A 101 14.94 -10.98 -8.23
CA TYR A 101 13.75 -10.52 -8.94
C TYR A 101 13.12 -11.64 -9.79
N MET A 102 11.80 -11.57 -9.97
CA MET A 102 11.06 -12.46 -10.86
C MET A 102 11.61 -12.35 -12.29
N GLN A 103 11.93 -13.47 -12.94
CA GLN A 103 12.48 -13.41 -14.29
C GLN A 103 11.49 -12.81 -15.30
N LYS A 104 11.99 -12.46 -16.48
CA LYS A 104 11.18 -11.83 -17.52
C LYS A 104 9.99 -12.71 -17.93
N VAL A 105 8.87 -12.07 -18.25
CA VAL A 105 7.69 -12.76 -18.78
C VAL A 105 8.01 -13.30 -20.18
N PRO A 106 7.82 -14.59 -20.46
CA PRO A 106 8.04 -15.13 -21.80
C PRO A 106 7.21 -14.41 -22.85
N SER A 107 7.81 -14.05 -23.98
CA SER A 107 7.10 -13.36 -25.05
C SER A 107 6.04 -14.26 -25.67
N GLY A 108 4.83 -13.72 -25.83
CA GLY A 108 3.78 -14.36 -26.62
C GLY A 108 3.97 -14.12 -28.12
N THR A 109 2.90 -14.32 -28.87
CA THR A 109 2.78 -13.91 -30.28
C THR A 109 1.71 -12.82 -30.42
N THR A 110 1.63 -12.17 -31.58
CA THR A 110 0.62 -11.12 -31.84
C THR A 110 -0.82 -11.61 -31.71
N THR A 111 -1.06 -12.92 -31.85
CA THR A 111 -2.38 -13.57 -31.75
C THR A 111 -2.57 -14.36 -30.45
N ALA A 112 -1.50 -14.61 -29.68
CA ALA A 112 -1.52 -15.30 -28.40
C ALA A 112 -0.54 -14.63 -27.43
N LYS A 113 -1.01 -13.58 -26.75
CA LYS A 113 -0.24 -12.89 -25.71
C LYS A 113 -0.02 -13.81 -24.51
N THR A 114 1.16 -13.72 -23.88
CA THR A 114 1.36 -14.26 -22.53
C THR A 114 0.64 -13.35 -21.54
N ARG A 115 -0.14 -13.91 -20.61
CA ARG A 115 -0.99 -13.13 -19.71
C ARG A 115 -0.61 -13.34 -18.25
N ILE A 116 -0.50 -12.27 -17.48
CA ILE A 116 -0.36 -12.31 -16.02
C ILE A 116 -1.55 -11.54 -15.42
N LEU A 117 -2.53 -12.25 -14.89
CA LEU A 117 -3.81 -11.67 -14.47
C LEU A 117 -4.07 -11.95 -13.00
N GLY A 118 -4.46 -10.93 -12.24
CA GLY A 118 -4.90 -11.08 -10.87
C GLY A 118 -6.41 -11.26 -10.73
N LYS A 119 -6.84 -11.92 -9.67
CA LYS A 119 -8.21 -11.84 -9.16
C LYS A 119 -8.34 -10.62 -8.24
N ALA A 120 -9.57 -10.20 -7.95
CA ALA A 120 -9.83 -9.14 -6.98
C ALA A 120 -9.09 -9.39 -5.64
N GLY A 121 -8.34 -8.38 -5.17
CA GLY A 121 -7.48 -8.50 -3.98
C GLY A 121 -6.12 -9.17 -4.21
N THR A 122 -5.66 -9.29 -5.46
CA THR A 122 -4.30 -9.74 -5.77
C THR A 122 -3.29 -8.63 -5.55
N LYS A 123 -2.30 -8.89 -4.70
CA LYS A 123 -1.25 -7.94 -4.34
C LYS A 123 0.13 -8.56 -4.50
N LEU A 124 0.97 -7.94 -5.33
CA LEU A 124 2.39 -8.28 -5.45
C LEU A 124 3.21 -7.33 -4.60
N VAL A 125 3.96 -7.87 -3.65
CA VAL A 125 4.73 -7.10 -2.67
C VAL A 125 6.22 -7.28 -2.93
N GLY A 126 6.88 -6.24 -3.43
CA GLY A 126 8.32 -6.21 -3.60
C GLY A 126 9.04 -6.26 -2.25
N VAL A 127 10.06 -7.11 -2.12
CA VAL A 127 10.85 -7.26 -0.89
C VAL A 127 12.34 -7.36 -1.16
N ALA A 128 13.15 -7.29 -0.10
CA ALA A 128 14.60 -7.49 -0.12
C ALA A 128 15.35 -6.53 -1.06
N GLY A 129 14.82 -5.32 -1.28
CA GLY A 129 15.40 -4.34 -2.18
C GLY A 129 15.43 -4.81 -3.64
N THR A 130 14.53 -5.72 -4.02
CA THR A 130 14.48 -6.23 -5.40
C THR A 130 14.39 -5.08 -6.39
N HIS A 131 15.09 -5.21 -7.51
CA HIS A 131 15.10 -4.15 -8.51
C HIS A 131 13.71 -3.96 -9.12
N ARG A 132 12.98 -5.04 -9.40
CA ARG A 132 11.73 -5.01 -10.16
C ARG A 132 10.76 -6.07 -9.63
N VAL A 133 9.48 -5.74 -9.52
CA VAL A 133 8.42 -6.70 -9.16
C VAL A 133 7.96 -7.44 -10.41
N ILE A 134 7.65 -6.72 -11.48
CA ILE A 134 7.34 -7.26 -12.82
C ILE A 134 8.51 -6.97 -13.75
N ASN A 135 8.93 -7.99 -14.51
CA ASN A 135 10.03 -7.89 -15.45
C ASN A 135 9.55 -8.13 -16.89
N LEU A 136 9.60 -7.07 -17.71
CA LEU A 136 9.28 -7.08 -19.13
C LEU A 136 10.50 -6.81 -20.01
N ASP A 137 11.71 -6.94 -19.47
CA ASP A 137 12.95 -6.80 -20.23
C ASP A 137 13.02 -7.82 -21.39
N GLY A 138 13.08 -7.32 -22.62
CA GLY A 138 13.02 -8.11 -23.85
C GLY A 138 11.73 -8.92 -24.02
N SER A 139 10.66 -8.57 -23.31
CA SER A 139 9.38 -9.30 -23.34
C SER A 139 8.40 -8.60 -24.28
N SER A 140 7.80 -9.32 -25.21
CA SER A 140 6.86 -8.76 -26.19
C SER A 140 5.59 -9.59 -26.29
N ASN A 141 4.51 -8.99 -26.77
CA ASN A 141 3.19 -9.63 -26.86
C ASN A 141 2.72 -10.12 -25.48
N VAL A 142 2.65 -9.21 -24.51
CA VAL A 142 2.28 -9.50 -23.13
C VAL A 142 1.03 -8.71 -22.74
N GLU A 143 0.20 -9.31 -21.89
CA GLU A 143 -0.92 -8.69 -21.21
C GLU A 143 -0.73 -8.83 -19.70
N ILE A 144 -0.85 -7.74 -18.94
CA ILE A 144 -0.83 -7.78 -17.48
C ILE A 144 -1.98 -6.94 -16.96
N GLY A 145 -2.76 -7.50 -16.03
CA GLY A 145 -3.81 -6.71 -15.42
C GLY A 145 -4.38 -7.24 -14.12
N ASN A 146 -5.20 -6.39 -13.51
CA ASN A 146 -5.91 -6.66 -12.25
C ASN A 146 -4.97 -6.93 -11.06
N LEU A 147 -3.90 -6.13 -10.93
CA LEU A 147 -2.90 -6.28 -9.87
C LEU A 147 -2.73 -5.00 -9.07
N GLU A 148 -2.61 -5.15 -7.74
CA GLU A 148 -1.95 -4.17 -6.88
C GLU A 148 -0.45 -4.51 -6.82
N ILE A 149 0.41 -3.52 -7.04
CA ILE A 149 1.88 -3.64 -6.97
C ILE A 149 2.39 -2.57 -6.00
N THR A 150 3.07 -3.03 -4.95
CA THR A 150 3.68 -2.15 -3.96
C THR A 150 4.89 -2.84 -3.35
N ASP A 151 5.55 -2.21 -2.40
CA ASP A 151 6.57 -2.86 -1.58
C ASP A 151 6.18 -2.99 -0.09
N ASN A 152 5.06 -2.39 0.33
CA ASN A 152 4.62 -2.35 1.73
C ASN A 152 5.70 -1.77 2.68
N SER A 153 6.48 -0.81 2.21
CA SER A 153 7.39 -0.01 3.03
C SER A 153 6.99 1.45 3.06
N ASP A 154 7.25 2.09 4.20
CA ASP A 154 7.18 3.54 4.29
C ASP A 154 8.35 4.22 3.56
N CYS A 155 9.43 3.47 3.31
CA CYS A 155 10.71 4.04 2.96
C CYS A 155 10.78 4.58 1.52
N VAL A 156 11.69 5.52 1.32
CA VAL A 156 12.04 6.10 0.03
C VAL A 156 13.51 5.78 -0.28
N TYR A 157 13.76 5.23 -1.47
CA TYR A 157 15.06 4.76 -1.90
C TYR A 157 16.07 5.92 -1.98
N ASN A 158 17.21 5.76 -1.30
CA ASN A 158 18.29 6.75 -1.25
C ASN A 158 17.88 8.14 -0.75
N HIS A 159 16.76 8.26 -0.03
CA HIS A 159 16.30 9.52 0.52
C HIS A 159 17.35 10.14 1.45
N SER A 160 17.55 11.46 1.39
CA SER A 160 18.57 12.17 2.18
C SER A 160 18.24 12.26 3.68
N ASN A 161 16.96 12.29 4.03
CA ASN A 161 16.49 12.09 5.41
C ASN A 161 16.55 10.60 5.80
N THR A 162 17.41 10.28 6.77
CA THR A 162 17.64 8.91 7.27
C THR A 162 16.41 8.24 7.87
N ALA A 163 15.41 9.01 8.33
CA ALA A 163 14.15 8.45 8.82
C ALA A 163 13.27 7.89 7.69
N ALA A 164 13.49 8.35 6.45
CA ALA A 164 12.78 7.88 5.26
C ALA A 164 13.60 6.91 4.41
N THR A 165 14.93 6.87 4.53
CA THR A 165 15.77 6.05 3.67
C THR A 165 15.48 4.55 3.82
N CYS A 166 15.33 3.85 2.68
CA CYS A 166 15.21 2.39 2.68
C CYS A 166 16.47 1.69 3.22
N THR A 167 16.27 0.64 4.03
CA THR A 167 17.34 -0.19 4.58
C THR A 167 17.17 -1.66 4.20
N SER A 168 18.21 -2.47 4.40
CA SER A 168 18.16 -3.91 4.10
C SER A 168 17.22 -4.71 5.00
N THR A 169 16.77 -4.13 6.11
CA THR A 169 15.84 -4.80 7.05
C THR A 169 14.38 -4.54 6.72
N MET A 170 14.08 -3.64 5.78
CA MET A 170 12.72 -3.29 5.37
C MET A 170 12.25 -4.16 4.20
N PRO A 171 10.95 -4.51 4.13
CA PRO A 171 10.37 -5.10 2.93
C PRO A 171 10.16 -3.99 1.91
N TRP A 172 11.10 -3.76 1.01
CA TRP A 172 11.00 -2.70 0.00
C TRP A 172 11.48 -3.17 -1.37
N ALA A 173 11.13 -2.43 -2.43
CA ALA A 173 11.58 -2.68 -3.79
C ALA A 173 11.80 -1.38 -4.57
N ARG A 174 12.72 -1.42 -5.54
CA ARG A 174 13.04 -0.23 -6.34
C ARG A 174 11.93 0.10 -7.32
N VAL A 175 11.51 -0.86 -8.14
CA VAL A 175 10.62 -0.62 -9.27
C VAL A 175 9.43 -1.56 -9.26
N GLY A 176 8.23 -1.05 -9.53
CA GLY A 176 7.05 -1.87 -9.78
C GLY A 176 7.21 -2.68 -11.06
N VAL A 177 7.22 -2.00 -12.21
CA VAL A 177 7.39 -2.59 -13.54
C VAL A 177 8.66 -2.08 -14.20
N TYR A 178 9.52 -3.00 -14.61
CA TYR A 178 10.68 -2.68 -15.44
C TYR A 178 10.51 -3.23 -16.85
N ALA A 179 10.83 -2.43 -17.87
CA ALA A 179 10.78 -2.86 -19.26
C ALA A 179 11.88 -2.21 -20.10
N ALA A 180 12.53 -3.01 -20.95
CA ALA A 180 13.44 -2.55 -21.98
C ALA A 180 13.25 -3.41 -23.23
N ALA A 181 13.46 -2.87 -24.43
CA ALA A 181 13.33 -3.61 -25.69
C ALA A 181 12.03 -4.44 -25.77
N SER A 182 10.89 -3.81 -25.47
CA SER A 182 9.63 -4.50 -25.21
C SER A 182 8.51 -4.00 -26.14
N GLY A 183 7.88 -4.92 -26.87
CA GLY A 183 6.92 -4.61 -27.92
C GLY A 183 5.52 -5.19 -27.71
N ASN A 184 4.47 -4.51 -28.16
CA ASN A 184 3.08 -5.00 -28.15
C ASN A 184 2.60 -5.46 -26.76
N VAL A 185 2.63 -4.55 -25.79
CA VAL A 185 2.24 -4.82 -24.39
C VAL A 185 0.93 -4.10 -24.06
N TYR A 186 0.02 -4.80 -23.40
CA TYR A 186 -1.21 -4.23 -22.84
C TYR A 186 -1.17 -4.35 -21.31
N LEU A 187 -1.23 -3.21 -20.63
CA LEU A 187 -1.31 -3.14 -19.17
C LEU A 187 -2.65 -2.54 -18.79
N HIS A 188 -3.41 -3.18 -17.90
CA HIS A 188 -4.71 -2.65 -17.51
C HIS A 188 -5.10 -2.94 -16.07
N ASP A 189 -5.91 -2.07 -15.47
CA ASP A 189 -6.44 -2.27 -14.11
C ASP A 189 -5.32 -2.51 -13.08
N LEU A 190 -4.28 -1.66 -13.13
CA LEU A 190 -3.11 -1.75 -12.27
C LEU A 190 -3.11 -0.61 -11.24
N ASN A 191 -2.88 -0.96 -9.99
CA ASN A 191 -2.59 0.01 -8.94
C ASN A 191 -1.13 -0.15 -8.48
N ILE A 192 -0.24 0.73 -8.97
CA ILE A 192 1.18 0.69 -8.61
C ILE A 192 1.47 1.85 -7.68
N HIS A 193 1.81 1.53 -6.42
CA HIS A 193 1.97 2.56 -5.40
C HIS A 193 2.96 2.21 -4.30
N GLY A 194 3.46 3.23 -3.62
CA GLY A 194 4.32 3.06 -2.45
C GLY A 194 5.64 2.36 -2.78
N MET A 195 6.10 2.39 -4.03
CA MET A 195 7.40 1.81 -4.37
C MET A 195 8.51 2.70 -3.82
N GLY A 196 9.56 2.09 -3.28
CA GLY A 196 10.72 2.84 -2.78
C GLY A 196 11.36 3.77 -3.81
N LYS A 197 11.33 3.45 -5.12
CA LYS A 197 11.84 4.35 -6.17
C LYS A 197 10.77 4.69 -7.24
N ASN A 198 10.47 3.78 -8.17
CA ASN A 198 9.64 4.10 -9.34
C ASN A 198 8.43 3.16 -9.45
N ALA A 199 7.29 3.65 -9.95
CA ALA A 199 6.25 2.74 -10.44
C ALA A 199 6.74 2.03 -11.70
N PHE A 200 7.20 2.79 -12.70
CA PHE A 200 7.80 2.29 -13.92
C PHE A 200 9.25 2.76 -14.08
N ASN A 201 10.13 1.84 -14.45
CA ASN A 201 11.41 2.17 -15.06
C ASN A 201 11.47 1.48 -16.42
N ALA A 202 11.03 2.20 -17.46
CA ALA A 202 10.65 1.60 -18.73
C ALA A 202 10.97 2.51 -19.92
N GLY A 203 11.70 1.99 -20.89
CA GLY A 203 12.08 2.67 -22.13
C GLY A 203 12.40 1.66 -23.22
N GLY A 204 12.64 2.10 -24.46
CA GLY A 204 12.87 1.15 -25.56
C GLY A 204 11.61 0.38 -25.95
N LEU A 205 10.46 1.05 -25.83
CA LEU A 205 9.15 0.43 -25.99
C LEU A 205 8.62 0.59 -27.42
N ASN A 206 7.81 -0.37 -27.86
CA ASN A 206 7.14 -0.31 -29.15
C ASN A 206 5.69 -0.77 -29.03
N ASN A 207 4.71 0.04 -29.44
CA ASN A 207 3.29 -0.37 -29.43
C ASN A 207 2.79 -0.78 -28.03
N TRP A 208 2.75 0.15 -27.09
CA TRP A 208 2.26 -0.09 -25.73
C TRP A 208 0.90 0.55 -25.49
N THR A 209 0.07 -0.12 -24.69
CA THR A 209 -1.24 0.39 -24.26
C THR A 209 -1.40 0.23 -22.75
N LEU A 210 -1.73 1.32 -22.07
CA LEU A 210 -2.08 1.37 -20.65
C LEU A 210 -3.53 1.85 -20.51
N GLU A 211 -4.35 1.13 -19.74
CA GLU A 211 -5.74 1.53 -19.47
C GLU A 211 -6.09 1.32 -18.00
N ARG A 212 -6.63 2.33 -17.30
CA ARG A 212 -6.99 2.22 -15.88
C ARG A 212 -5.78 1.86 -15.00
N VAL A 213 -4.70 2.63 -15.14
CA VAL A 213 -3.43 2.42 -14.43
C VAL A 213 -3.15 3.60 -13.50
N LYS A 214 -2.82 3.30 -12.24
CA LYS A 214 -2.37 4.28 -11.24
C LYS A 214 -0.88 4.13 -10.95
N MET A 215 -0.19 5.26 -10.89
CA MET A 215 1.24 5.38 -10.60
C MET A 215 1.41 6.39 -9.45
N ASN A 216 1.21 5.93 -8.22
CA ASN A 216 0.96 6.83 -7.10
C ASN A 216 1.97 6.70 -5.96
N LYS A 217 2.45 7.82 -5.40
CA LYS A 217 3.25 7.84 -4.17
C LYS A 217 4.51 6.95 -4.25
N ASN A 218 5.20 7.02 -5.39
CA ASN A 218 6.47 6.32 -5.58
C ASN A 218 7.60 7.27 -5.22
N GLY A 219 8.59 6.78 -4.48
CA GLY A 219 9.60 7.60 -3.83
C GLY A 219 10.45 8.48 -4.76
N SER A 220 10.43 8.27 -6.07
CA SER A 220 11.19 9.04 -7.04
C SER A 220 10.36 9.46 -8.26
N ALA A 221 9.82 8.52 -9.04
CA ALA A 221 9.07 8.84 -10.26
C ALA A 221 7.88 7.90 -10.50
N GLY A 222 6.85 8.39 -11.18
CA GLY A 222 5.80 7.52 -11.69
C GLY A 222 6.33 6.70 -12.86
N TRP A 223 6.97 7.38 -13.81
CA TRP A 223 7.66 6.76 -14.94
C TRP A 223 9.05 7.35 -15.15
N ASP A 224 10.07 6.48 -15.18
CA ASP A 224 11.46 6.81 -15.48
C ASP A 224 11.91 6.07 -16.75
N GLY A 225 12.05 6.81 -17.86
CA GLY A 225 12.46 6.29 -19.15
C GLY A 225 13.92 5.81 -19.23
N ASN A 226 14.73 6.09 -18.22
CA ASN A 226 16.16 5.78 -18.26
C ASN A 226 16.41 4.31 -17.92
N VAL A 227 16.55 3.50 -18.97
CA VAL A 227 16.91 2.07 -18.88
C VAL A 227 18.39 1.83 -19.21
N SER A 228 19.26 2.82 -19.03
CA SER A 228 20.69 2.87 -19.37
C SER A 228 21.01 2.92 -20.86
N THR A 229 20.59 1.93 -21.67
CA THR A 229 20.84 1.90 -23.11
C THR A 229 19.58 1.46 -23.85
N GLY A 230 19.35 2.02 -25.04
CA GLY A 230 18.19 1.67 -25.86
C GLY A 230 16.84 2.15 -25.32
N GLY A 231 16.79 3.29 -24.62
CA GLY A 231 15.57 3.83 -24.02
C GLY A 231 14.57 4.49 -24.99
N TYR A 232 14.90 4.55 -26.28
CA TYR A 232 14.10 5.23 -27.30
C TYR A 232 12.81 4.48 -27.64
N ASN A 233 11.65 5.10 -27.43
CA ASN A 233 10.35 4.49 -27.73
C ASN A 233 9.90 4.76 -29.17
N SER A 234 9.00 3.92 -29.68
CA SER A 234 8.49 3.97 -31.05
C SER A 234 7.07 3.38 -31.17
N GLY A 235 6.46 3.50 -32.34
CA GLY A 235 5.10 2.96 -32.58
C GLY A 235 4.03 3.72 -31.79
N ALA A 236 2.87 3.10 -31.60
CA ALA A 236 1.75 3.69 -30.87
C ALA A 236 1.93 3.54 -29.35
N MET A 237 1.95 4.64 -28.62
CA MET A 237 2.05 4.68 -27.16
C MET A 237 0.74 5.25 -26.63
N VAL A 238 -0.13 4.39 -26.11
CA VAL A 238 -1.51 4.76 -25.76
C VAL A 238 -1.73 4.64 -24.26
N MET A 239 -2.28 5.68 -23.64
CA MET A 239 -2.61 5.73 -22.22
C MET A 239 -4.00 6.32 -22.03
N ARG A 240 -4.89 5.58 -21.35
CA ARG A 240 -6.26 6.00 -21.08
C ARG A 240 -6.62 5.78 -19.62
N GLU A 241 -7.43 6.68 -19.07
CA GLU A 241 -7.97 6.54 -17.71
C GLU A 241 -6.83 6.34 -16.69
N ILE A 242 -5.77 7.14 -16.78
CA ILE A 242 -4.58 6.99 -15.94
C ILE A 242 -4.55 8.01 -14.81
N GLU A 243 -3.95 7.61 -13.69
CA GLU A 243 -3.63 8.50 -12.57
C GLU A 243 -2.12 8.49 -12.33
N ILE A 244 -1.51 9.68 -12.31
CA ILE A 244 -0.08 9.86 -12.01
C ILE A 244 0.02 10.87 -10.88
N ALA A 245 0.19 10.38 -9.66
CA ALA A 245 0.04 11.22 -8.49
C ALA A 245 1.16 11.08 -7.46
N TRP A 246 1.56 12.20 -6.85
CA TRP A 246 2.41 12.19 -5.66
C TRP A 246 3.75 11.47 -5.84
N ASN A 247 4.26 11.38 -7.06
CA ASN A 247 5.57 10.78 -7.31
C ASN A 247 6.69 11.73 -6.87
N GLY A 248 7.76 11.14 -6.34
CA GLY A 248 8.76 11.83 -5.54
C GLY A 248 8.38 11.97 -4.06
N CYS A 249 7.35 11.25 -3.60
CA CYS A 249 6.98 11.12 -2.19
C CYS A 249 6.82 9.65 -1.81
N GLY A 250 7.05 9.31 -0.54
CA GLY A 250 6.72 8.01 0.02
C GLY A 250 5.26 7.89 0.45
N GLU A 251 4.81 6.66 0.64
CA GLU A 251 3.51 6.32 1.21
C GLU A 251 3.66 5.82 2.64
N LYS A 252 2.80 6.23 3.57
CA LYS A 252 2.67 5.60 4.88
C LYS A 252 1.82 4.35 4.76
N VAL A 253 2.40 3.17 4.89
CA VAL A 253 1.72 1.87 4.68
C VAL A 253 0.51 1.71 5.59
N ALA A 254 0.58 2.22 6.82
CA ALA A 254 -0.50 2.11 7.79
C ALA A 254 -1.72 3.00 7.47
N THR A 255 -1.53 4.13 6.78
CA THR A 255 -2.58 5.15 6.58
C THR A 255 -2.88 5.46 5.12
N GLY A 256 -1.98 5.10 4.20
CA GLY A 256 -2.00 5.49 2.78
C GLY A 256 -1.59 6.94 2.53
N GLU A 257 -1.19 7.69 3.58
CA GLU A 257 -0.86 9.10 3.50
C GLU A 257 0.48 9.35 2.79
N VAL A 258 0.60 10.53 2.20
CA VAL A 258 1.83 10.99 1.55
C VAL A 258 2.81 11.50 2.60
N TRP A 259 4.08 11.15 2.46
CA TRP A 259 5.14 11.70 3.32
C TRP A 259 6.51 11.67 2.63
N ALA A 260 7.51 12.33 3.24
CA ALA A 260 8.90 12.34 2.75
C ALA A 260 9.02 12.68 1.24
N CYS A 261 8.38 13.77 0.83
CA CYS A 261 8.54 14.31 -0.50
C CYS A 261 9.92 14.95 -0.65
N TRP A 262 10.49 14.80 -1.84
CA TRP A 262 11.78 15.37 -2.22
C TRP A 262 11.89 15.42 -3.75
N ALA A 263 12.83 16.21 -4.23
CA ALA A 263 13.09 16.41 -5.64
C ALA A 263 14.58 16.66 -5.87
N GLN A 264 14.94 17.10 -7.07
CA GLN A 264 16.31 17.11 -7.57
C GLN A 264 17.29 17.88 -6.66
N SER A 265 16.89 19.01 -6.06
CA SER A 265 17.79 19.79 -5.20
C SER A 265 18.18 19.06 -3.91
N THR A 266 17.44 18.02 -3.53
CA THR A 266 17.63 17.22 -2.31
C THR A 266 17.98 15.76 -2.59
N GLY A 267 18.26 15.42 -3.86
CA GLY A 267 18.72 14.10 -4.32
C GLY A 267 17.64 13.22 -4.96
N GLY A 268 16.40 13.70 -5.06
CA GLY A 268 15.28 13.02 -5.71
C GLY A 268 15.21 13.25 -7.23
N TYR A 269 14.14 12.79 -7.86
CA TYR A 269 13.85 13.07 -9.29
C TYR A 269 12.51 13.79 -9.43
N GLY A 270 11.41 13.14 -9.06
CA GLY A 270 10.11 13.78 -8.79
C GLY A 270 9.14 13.88 -9.96
N ASP A 271 9.55 13.47 -11.17
CA ASP A 271 8.65 13.55 -12.33
C ASP A 271 7.52 12.53 -12.18
N GLY A 272 6.30 12.95 -12.49
CA GLY A 272 5.18 12.05 -12.66
C GLY A 272 5.47 11.08 -13.80
N PHE A 273 5.85 11.62 -14.96
CA PHE A 273 6.22 10.84 -16.13
C PHE A 273 7.38 11.50 -16.86
N GLY A 274 8.53 10.83 -16.97
CA GLY A 274 9.70 11.33 -17.69
C GLY A 274 10.28 10.28 -18.62
N THR A 275 10.62 10.69 -19.84
CA THR A 275 11.34 9.84 -20.80
C THR A 275 12.81 10.25 -20.92
N VAL A 276 13.61 9.40 -21.58
CA VAL A 276 14.85 9.85 -22.24
C VAL A 276 14.53 10.21 -23.69
N ASP A 277 15.55 10.41 -24.54
CA ASP A 277 15.38 10.57 -25.99
C ASP A 277 14.40 9.52 -26.54
N THR A 278 13.29 9.96 -27.11
CA THR A 278 12.16 9.10 -27.47
C THR A 278 11.47 9.55 -28.76
N GLY A 279 10.79 8.63 -29.44
CA GLY A 279 9.88 8.94 -30.54
C GLY A 279 8.51 8.31 -30.31
N GLY A 280 7.86 7.89 -31.41
CA GLY A 280 6.54 7.26 -31.39
C GLY A 280 5.37 8.24 -31.48
N GLN A 281 4.17 7.68 -31.43
CA GLN A 281 2.91 8.41 -31.49
C GLN A 281 2.21 8.24 -30.15
N TRP A 282 2.26 9.28 -29.32
CA TRP A 282 1.71 9.25 -27.98
C TRP A 282 0.28 9.76 -27.97
N LEU A 283 -0.64 8.95 -27.45
CA LEU A 283 -1.98 9.36 -27.10
C LEU A 283 -2.14 9.20 -25.59
N ILE A 284 -2.35 10.31 -24.89
CA ILE A 284 -2.71 10.32 -23.47
C ILE A 284 -4.07 10.99 -23.36
N GLU A 285 -5.06 10.23 -22.95
CA GLU A 285 -6.41 10.73 -22.75
C GLU A 285 -7.05 10.30 -21.43
N ASP A 286 -7.97 11.12 -20.92
CA ASP A 286 -8.68 10.84 -19.66
C ASP A 286 -7.73 10.63 -18.49
N ALA A 287 -6.76 11.53 -18.34
CA ALA A 287 -5.67 11.40 -17.37
C ALA A 287 -5.79 12.41 -16.23
N PHE A 288 -5.50 11.97 -15.01
CA PHE A 288 -5.35 12.85 -13.84
C PHE A 288 -3.91 12.83 -13.33
N ILE A 289 -3.21 13.96 -13.49
CA ILE A 289 -1.77 14.07 -13.24
C ILE A 289 -1.54 15.14 -12.19
N HIS A 290 -1.14 14.77 -10.98
CA HIS A 290 -1.15 15.76 -9.91
C HIS A 290 -0.14 15.56 -8.81
N HIS A 291 0.26 16.68 -8.21
CA HIS A 291 1.07 16.68 -7.00
C HIS A 291 2.38 15.89 -7.13
N ASN A 292 2.97 15.79 -8.32
CA ASN A 292 4.32 15.23 -8.46
C ASN A 292 5.35 16.30 -8.01
N THR A 293 6.45 15.88 -7.39
CA THR A 293 7.43 16.81 -6.78
C THR A 293 8.35 17.49 -7.80
N SER A 294 8.19 17.16 -9.09
CA SER A 294 8.78 17.84 -10.24
C SER A 294 7.69 18.02 -11.31
N ASP A 295 7.93 17.66 -12.57
CA ASP A 295 6.98 17.85 -13.66
C ASP A 295 5.85 16.80 -13.61
N GLY A 296 4.66 17.17 -14.09
CA GLY A 296 3.56 16.21 -14.23
C GLY A 296 3.84 15.22 -15.35
N LEU A 297 3.86 15.72 -16.58
CA LEU A 297 4.24 14.99 -17.79
C LEU A 297 5.44 15.68 -18.45
N ASP A 298 6.57 14.98 -18.53
CA ASP A 298 7.79 15.42 -19.22
C ASP A 298 8.09 14.54 -20.45
N LEU A 299 7.57 14.99 -21.59
CA LEU A 299 7.88 14.50 -22.94
C LEU A 299 8.76 15.51 -23.69
N ARG A 300 9.59 16.29 -22.98
CA ARG A 300 10.57 17.22 -23.58
C ARG A 300 11.59 16.50 -24.45
N TYR A 301 11.81 15.21 -24.23
CA TYR A 301 12.83 14.42 -24.91
C TYR A 301 12.31 13.71 -26.17
N MET A 302 11.13 14.08 -26.67
CA MET A 302 10.70 13.67 -28.01
C MET A 302 11.72 14.12 -29.07
N ASP A 303 11.91 13.32 -30.10
CA ASP A 303 12.85 13.61 -31.19
C ASP A 303 12.41 14.75 -32.11
N GLY A 304 11.10 15.02 -32.19
CA GLY A 304 10.51 16.03 -33.08
C GLY A 304 10.47 15.62 -34.55
N ALA A 305 10.63 14.32 -34.86
CA ALA A 305 10.54 13.86 -36.24
C ALA A 305 9.09 13.95 -36.79
N ASP A 306 8.93 14.13 -38.10
CA ASP A 306 7.61 14.25 -38.76
C ASP A 306 6.67 13.06 -38.47
N GLY A 307 7.22 11.87 -38.22
CA GLY A 307 6.46 10.66 -37.90
C GLY A 307 6.08 10.50 -36.42
N THR A 308 6.57 11.36 -35.54
CA THR A 308 6.33 11.34 -34.09
C THR A 308 5.39 12.46 -33.70
N ASN A 309 4.54 12.21 -32.69
CA ASN A 309 3.62 13.22 -32.19
C ASN A 309 3.16 12.91 -30.76
N VAL A 310 2.64 13.94 -30.09
CA VAL A 310 1.95 13.82 -28.81
C VAL A 310 0.54 14.40 -28.91
N THR A 311 -0.47 13.58 -28.63
CA THR A 311 -1.86 13.99 -28.47
C THR A 311 -2.26 13.87 -27.01
N LEU A 312 -2.65 15.00 -26.42
CA LEU A 312 -3.25 15.09 -25.10
C LEU A 312 -4.71 15.49 -25.23
N ARG A 313 -5.61 14.72 -24.62
CA ARG A 313 -7.05 14.98 -24.68
C ARG A 313 -7.71 14.71 -23.33
N ARG A 314 -8.54 15.62 -22.82
CA ARG A 314 -9.25 15.40 -21.54
C ARG A 314 -8.29 15.05 -20.40
N ILE A 315 -7.17 15.74 -20.34
CA ILE A 315 -6.25 15.60 -19.20
C ILE A 315 -6.51 16.69 -18.18
N HIS A 316 -6.46 16.32 -16.90
CA HIS A 316 -6.44 17.26 -15.79
C HIS A 316 -5.07 17.17 -15.12
N SER A 317 -4.28 18.22 -15.22
CA SER A 317 -2.97 18.28 -14.58
C SER A 317 -2.89 19.42 -13.59
N VAL A 318 -2.60 19.14 -12.31
CA VAL A 318 -2.66 20.15 -11.24
C VAL A 318 -1.60 19.96 -10.16
N ALA A 319 -1.06 21.08 -9.67
CA ALA A 319 -0.21 21.14 -8.48
C ALA A 319 1.08 20.29 -8.54
N ASN A 320 1.55 19.94 -9.74
CA ASN A 320 2.93 19.46 -9.90
C ASN A 320 3.90 20.61 -9.59
N ALA A 321 4.98 20.33 -8.87
CA ALA A 321 5.91 21.36 -8.39
C ALA A 321 6.70 22.02 -9.55
N GLY A 322 6.84 21.32 -10.68
CA GLY A 322 7.39 21.84 -11.93
C GLY A 322 6.31 22.29 -12.92
N ASN A 323 6.54 22.02 -14.20
CA ASN A 323 5.54 22.21 -15.24
C ASN A 323 4.46 21.14 -15.15
N GLN A 324 3.22 21.50 -15.50
CA GLN A 324 2.14 20.49 -15.55
C GLN A 324 2.37 19.56 -16.74
N VAL A 325 2.71 20.14 -17.90
CA VAL A 325 3.01 19.42 -19.14
C VAL A 325 4.21 20.04 -19.85
N LYS A 326 5.16 19.20 -20.28
CA LYS A 326 6.21 19.51 -21.25
C LYS A 326 6.14 18.57 -22.43
N ILE A 327 6.15 19.11 -23.63
CA ILE A 327 6.12 18.34 -24.87
C ILE A 327 7.12 18.92 -25.86
N LYS A 328 7.77 18.03 -26.62
CA LYS A 328 8.57 18.41 -27.78
C LYS A 328 7.99 17.86 -29.09
N GLY A 329 8.05 18.67 -30.16
CA GLY A 329 7.66 18.30 -31.52
C GLY A 329 6.17 18.50 -31.85
N ASN A 330 5.73 17.83 -32.92
CA ASN A 330 4.33 17.81 -33.35
C ASN A 330 3.38 17.44 -32.20
N SER A 331 2.39 18.29 -31.94
CA SER A 331 1.51 18.10 -30.79
C SER A 331 0.10 18.64 -30.95
N LEU A 332 -0.85 17.97 -30.32
CA LEU A 332 -2.23 18.38 -30.17
C LEU A 332 -2.62 18.29 -28.70
N ILE A 333 -2.97 19.41 -28.08
CA ILE A 333 -3.45 19.50 -26.71
C ILE A 333 -4.86 20.06 -26.76
N GLU A 334 -5.85 19.24 -26.38
CA GLU A 334 -7.25 19.62 -26.49
C GLU A 334 -8.14 19.22 -25.32
N ASN A 335 -9.22 19.99 -25.12
CA ASN A 335 -10.25 19.72 -24.12
C ASN A 335 -9.64 19.36 -22.76
N SER A 336 -8.64 20.11 -22.29
CA SER A 336 -7.87 19.75 -21.08
C SER A 336 -7.81 20.90 -20.07
N VAL A 337 -7.62 20.55 -18.80
CA VAL A 337 -7.50 21.48 -17.68
C VAL A 337 -6.10 21.40 -17.09
N LEU A 338 -5.33 22.48 -17.18
CA LEU A 338 -3.94 22.54 -16.69
C LEU A 338 -3.81 23.64 -15.64
N VAL A 339 -3.50 23.27 -14.39
CA VAL A 339 -3.44 24.19 -13.25
C VAL A 339 -2.03 24.18 -12.64
N GLY A 340 -1.20 25.12 -13.08
CA GLY A 340 0.15 25.37 -12.59
C GLY A 340 0.19 25.99 -11.19
N HIS A 341 -0.25 25.24 -10.17
CA HIS A 341 -0.06 25.56 -8.75
C HIS A 341 1.30 25.01 -8.27
N CYS A 342 2.38 25.47 -8.91
CA CYS A 342 3.72 24.93 -8.72
C CYS A 342 4.32 25.25 -7.33
N THR A 343 3.70 26.15 -6.56
CA THR A 343 4.06 26.41 -5.15
C THR A 343 3.28 25.57 -4.15
N TYR A 344 2.44 24.61 -4.57
CA TYR A 344 1.60 23.80 -3.66
C TYR A 344 2.38 23.21 -2.46
N PHE A 345 3.59 22.75 -2.73
CA PHE A 345 4.48 22.08 -1.78
C PHE A 345 5.24 23.03 -0.83
N ARG A 346 5.12 24.34 -1.00
CA ARG A 346 5.78 25.34 -0.15
C ARG A 346 5.52 25.07 1.33
N GLY A 347 6.59 24.86 2.08
CA GLY A 347 6.54 24.58 3.52
C GLY A 347 5.88 23.25 3.91
N LYS A 348 5.69 22.30 2.98
CA LYS A 348 5.04 21.01 3.23
C LYS A 348 5.93 19.83 2.85
N TYR A 349 5.67 18.69 3.49
CA TYR A 349 6.14 17.36 3.08
C TYR A 349 7.65 17.18 2.83
N ASN A 350 8.52 18.03 3.37
CA ASN A 350 9.99 18.00 3.16
C ASN A 350 10.47 18.50 1.78
N MET A 351 9.64 19.25 1.05
CA MET A 351 10.05 19.89 -0.21
C MET A 351 10.91 21.14 0.00
N ALA A 352 11.97 21.28 -0.80
CA ALA A 352 12.84 22.44 -0.81
C ALA A 352 12.28 23.56 -1.71
N GLU A 353 12.45 24.82 -1.31
CA GLU A 353 12.00 25.98 -2.11
C GLU A 353 12.65 26.01 -3.51
N ALA A 354 13.87 25.49 -3.65
CA ALA A 354 14.59 25.45 -4.93
C ALA A 354 13.99 24.47 -5.95
N ASP A 355 13.14 23.53 -5.50
CA ASP A 355 12.44 22.58 -6.38
C ASP A 355 11.08 23.11 -6.86
N LEU A 356 10.57 24.19 -6.26
CA LEU A 356 9.28 24.77 -6.62
C LEU A 356 9.38 25.62 -7.90
N CYS A 357 8.37 25.48 -8.76
CA CYS A 357 8.21 26.25 -10.00
C CYS A 357 9.45 26.22 -10.91
N ARG A 358 10.14 25.07 -10.96
CA ARG A 358 11.27 24.87 -11.87
C ARG A 358 10.87 25.06 -13.33
N ALA A 359 11.86 25.43 -14.16
CA ALA A 359 11.65 25.80 -15.56
C ALA A 359 10.52 26.85 -15.71
N TYR A 360 10.57 27.85 -14.81
CA TYR A 360 9.65 28.99 -14.75
C TYR A 360 8.18 28.62 -14.42
N GLY A 361 7.89 27.38 -14.02
CA GLY A 361 6.58 26.98 -13.49
C GLY A 361 5.40 27.07 -14.48
N SER A 362 5.68 27.15 -15.78
CA SER A 362 4.64 27.17 -16.83
C SER A 362 3.68 25.99 -16.75
N SER A 363 2.40 26.22 -17.00
CA SER A 363 1.41 25.15 -17.04
C SER A 363 1.63 24.23 -18.24
N LEU A 364 1.88 24.81 -19.42
CA LEU A 364 2.24 24.09 -20.64
C LEU A 364 3.55 24.63 -21.20
N LEU A 365 4.55 23.77 -21.41
CA LEU A 365 5.80 24.10 -22.09
C LEU A 365 5.90 23.32 -23.42
N LEU A 366 5.94 24.06 -24.52
CA LEU A 366 6.10 23.54 -25.87
C LEU A 366 7.55 23.73 -26.33
N ILE A 367 8.16 22.66 -26.79
CA ILE A 367 9.52 22.64 -27.33
C ILE A 367 9.44 22.19 -28.79
N LEU A 368 10.22 22.82 -29.66
CA LEU A 368 10.15 22.60 -31.10
C LEU A 368 11.54 22.29 -31.66
N THR A 369 11.58 21.71 -32.86
CA THR A 369 12.81 21.32 -33.55
C THR A 369 12.91 21.89 -34.97
N GLY A 370 11.83 21.79 -35.75
CA GLY A 370 11.77 22.24 -37.14
C GLY A 370 10.68 21.52 -37.93
N ASN A 371 9.86 22.29 -38.65
CA ASN A 371 8.65 21.82 -39.35
C ASN A 371 7.57 21.23 -38.44
N ASP A 372 7.68 21.47 -37.13
CA ASP A 372 6.72 21.03 -36.13
C ASP A 372 5.45 21.88 -36.17
N THR A 373 4.31 21.23 -35.91
CA THR A 373 3.05 21.92 -35.64
C THR A 373 2.53 21.56 -34.24
N ALA A 374 2.44 22.56 -33.37
CA ALA A 374 1.80 22.46 -32.06
C ALA A 374 0.44 23.14 -32.09
N THR A 375 -0.63 22.41 -31.77
CA THR A 375 -2.00 22.93 -31.65
C THR A 375 -2.48 22.82 -30.22
N VAL A 376 -2.79 23.95 -29.61
CA VAL A 376 -3.36 24.06 -28.27
C VAL A 376 -4.77 24.61 -28.42
N ARG A 377 -5.80 23.81 -28.17
CA ARG A 377 -7.18 24.23 -28.41
C ARG A 377 -8.20 23.79 -27.38
N HIS A 378 -9.16 24.66 -27.06
CA HIS A 378 -10.22 24.36 -26.10
C HIS A 378 -9.70 23.81 -24.77
N ASN A 379 -8.65 24.43 -24.23
CA ASN A 379 -8.14 24.11 -22.90
C ASN A 379 -8.46 25.24 -21.92
N THR A 380 -8.62 24.90 -20.65
CA THR A 380 -8.62 25.88 -19.55
C THR A 380 -7.30 25.76 -18.81
N ILE A 381 -6.47 26.80 -18.91
CA ILE A 381 -5.10 26.81 -18.38
C ILE A 381 -5.01 27.90 -17.31
N ALA A 382 -4.51 27.57 -16.14
CA ALA A 382 -4.38 28.51 -15.04
C ALA A 382 -3.08 28.29 -14.28
N GLY A 383 -2.52 29.33 -13.66
CA GLY A 383 -1.31 29.13 -12.85
C GLY A 383 -0.52 30.38 -12.52
N GLU A 384 0.57 30.16 -11.79
CA GLU A 384 1.46 31.19 -11.23
C GLU A 384 2.89 31.16 -11.82
N GLY A 385 3.14 30.33 -12.85
CA GLY A 385 4.39 30.36 -13.62
C GLY A 385 4.63 31.68 -14.37
N ASP A 386 5.79 31.86 -15.00
CA ASP A 386 6.11 33.09 -15.75
C ASP A 386 5.22 33.27 -16.98
N ALA A 387 4.90 32.17 -17.66
CA ALA A 387 3.94 32.09 -18.76
C ALA A 387 3.09 30.83 -18.65
N GLN A 388 1.80 30.91 -18.98
CA GLN A 388 0.90 29.75 -18.93
C GLN A 388 1.11 28.79 -20.10
N ILE A 389 1.29 29.35 -21.31
CA ILE A 389 1.73 28.60 -22.49
C ILE A 389 3.12 29.13 -22.88
N ALA A 390 4.15 28.40 -22.46
CA ALA A 390 5.53 28.72 -22.82
C ALA A 390 5.96 27.99 -24.09
N TYR A 391 6.84 28.61 -24.86
CA TYR A 391 7.46 28.00 -26.04
C TYR A 391 8.98 28.26 -26.09
N GLY A 392 9.76 27.22 -26.38
CA GLY A 392 11.21 27.29 -26.48
C GLY A 392 11.76 26.50 -27.66
N GLU A 393 12.98 26.81 -28.06
CA GLU A 393 13.69 26.14 -29.17
C GLU A 393 12.92 26.22 -30.52
N GLY A 394 13.39 25.48 -31.52
CA GLY A 394 12.75 25.39 -32.84
C GLY A 394 13.34 26.27 -33.94
N ALA A 395 12.64 26.31 -35.07
CA ALA A 395 12.96 27.00 -36.31
C ALA A 395 11.80 27.86 -36.81
N THR A 396 12.06 28.73 -37.78
CA THR A 396 11.03 29.59 -38.40
C THR A 396 10.00 28.82 -39.23
N THR A 397 10.28 27.54 -39.53
CA THR A 397 9.35 26.65 -40.22
C THR A 397 8.27 26.06 -39.30
N ASP A 398 8.45 26.16 -37.98
CA ASP A 398 7.50 25.67 -36.99
C ASP A 398 6.27 26.55 -36.87
N LYS A 399 5.18 25.95 -36.40
CA LYS A 399 3.88 26.62 -36.23
C LYS A 399 3.26 26.29 -34.87
N ILE A 400 2.77 27.32 -34.20
CA ILE A 400 1.99 27.20 -32.97
C ILE A 400 0.60 27.82 -33.20
N TYR A 401 -0.42 26.99 -33.05
CA TYR A 401 -1.83 27.39 -33.12
C TYR A 401 -2.44 27.37 -31.72
N VAL A 402 -2.84 28.53 -31.23
CA VAL A 402 -3.51 28.68 -29.92
C VAL A 402 -4.94 29.12 -30.18
N GLN A 403 -5.90 28.21 -30.00
CA GLN A 403 -7.29 28.39 -30.45
C GLN A 403 -8.31 28.14 -29.34
N ASN A 404 -9.24 29.06 -29.11
CA ASN A 404 -10.40 28.81 -28.24
C ASN A 404 -10.05 28.40 -26.79
N ASN A 405 -8.86 28.76 -26.28
CA ASN A 405 -8.45 28.46 -24.91
C ASN A 405 -8.86 29.56 -23.94
N LEU A 406 -9.14 29.18 -22.71
CA LEU A 406 -9.25 30.09 -21.57
C LEU A 406 -7.95 30.05 -20.77
N VAL A 407 -7.37 31.21 -20.49
CA VAL A 407 -6.16 31.33 -19.66
C VAL A 407 -6.40 32.23 -18.45
N VAL A 408 -6.26 31.69 -17.24
CA VAL A 408 -6.45 32.43 -15.98
C VAL A 408 -5.11 32.63 -15.26
N GLY A 409 -4.66 33.87 -15.18
CA GLY A 409 -3.41 34.23 -14.56
C GLY A 409 -3.50 34.44 -13.05
N PHE A 410 -2.48 33.97 -12.34
CA PHE A 410 -2.21 34.33 -10.95
C PHE A 410 -0.91 35.15 -10.85
N PRO A 411 -0.64 35.82 -9.71
CA PRO A 411 0.63 36.47 -9.48
C PRO A 411 1.80 35.51 -9.73
N TYR A 412 2.83 35.99 -10.40
CA TYR A 412 4.01 35.21 -10.73
C TYR A 412 4.67 34.72 -9.44
N TYR A 413 5.03 33.44 -9.38
CA TYR A 413 5.51 32.79 -8.16
C TYR A 413 6.73 33.49 -7.54
N ALA A 414 7.59 34.09 -8.37
CA ALA A 414 8.78 34.81 -7.93
C ALA A 414 8.56 36.32 -7.72
N SER A 415 7.38 36.85 -8.07
CA SER A 415 7.01 38.25 -7.88
C SER A 415 5.50 38.42 -7.76
N THR A 416 5.02 38.65 -6.53
CA THR A 416 3.60 38.82 -6.23
C THR A 416 2.98 40.09 -6.82
N THR A 417 3.80 41.02 -7.33
CA THR A 417 3.36 42.26 -7.99
C THR A 417 3.27 42.13 -9.51
N THR A 418 3.76 41.03 -10.07
CA THR A 418 3.79 40.77 -11.51
C THR A 418 2.79 39.67 -11.84
N GLN A 419 1.92 39.89 -12.82
CA GLN A 419 1.04 38.81 -13.32
C GLN A 419 1.79 37.89 -14.28
N THR A 420 1.39 36.63 -14.31
CA THR A 420 1.85 35.68 -15.33
C THR A 420 1.51 36.14 -16.75
N LEU A 421 2.32 35.76 -17.75
CA LEU A 421 1.99 35.91 -19.16
C LEU A 421 0.93 34.89 -19.57
N MET A 422 0.05 35.27 -20.49
CA MET A 422 -0.78 34.27 -21.17
C MET A 422 0.12 33.30 -21.93
N THR A 423 1.02 33.85 -22.75
CA THR A 423 2.01 33.09 -23.51
C THR A 423 3.36 33.79 -23.50
N GLY A 424 4.46 33.04 -23.61
CA GLY A 424 5.81 33.62 -23.59
C GLY A 424 6.90 32.66 -24.07
N GLY A 425 8.10 33.18 -24.31
CA GLY A 425 9.27 32.40 -24.72
C GLY A 425 9.92 32.90 -26.02
N SER A 426 10.95 32.20 -26.47
CA SER A 426 11.86 32.65 -27.53
C SER A 426 11.79 31.82 -28.83
N ALA A 427 10.91 30.83 -28.91
CA ALA A 427 10.78 29.99 -30.11
C ALA A 427 10.55 30.85 -31.38
N PRO A 428 11.30 30.64 -32.48
CA PRO A 428 11.16 31.41 -33.71
C PRO A 428 9.93 31.03 -34.55
N ALA A 429 9.15 30.03 -34.12
CA ALA A 429 7.93 29.54 -34.77
C ALA A 429 6.93 30.65 -35.14
N ALA A 430 6.20 30.47 -36.23
CA ALA A 430 5.01 31.27 -36.53
C ALA A 430 3.92 30.98 -35.49
N LYS A 431 3.33 32.02 -34.90
CA LYS A 431 2.32 31.90 -33.83
C LYS A 431 1.02 32.54 -34.28
N SER A 432 -0.08 31.84 -34.07
CA SER A 432 -1.41 32.37 -34.33
C SER A 432 -2.34 32.13 -33.15
N PHE A 433 -3.17 33.14 -32.88
CA PHE A 433 -4.10 33.16 -31.77
C PHE A 433 -5.49 33.46 -32.32
N THR A 434 -6.50 32.67 -31.96
CA THR A 434 -7.87 32.88 -32.43
C THR A 434 -8.86 32.40 -31.38
N GLY A 435 -9.87 33.22 -31.07
CA GLY A 435 -10.95 32.84 -30.15
C GLY A 435 -10.53 32.63 -28.70
N ASN A 436 -9.33 33.02 -28.29
CA ASN A 436 -8.90 32.77 -26.91
C ASN A 436 -9.50 33.83 -25.95
N MET A 437 -9.59 33.47 -24.67
CA MET A 437 -9.85 34.40 -23.59
C MET A 437 -8.72 34.34 -22.56
N GLY A 438 -8.28 35.50 -22.08
CA GLY A 438 -7.34 35.63 -20.97
C GLY A 438 -7.99 36.38 -19.81
N TRP A 439 -7.61 36.07 -18.57
CA TRP A 439 -8.02 36.85 -17.41
C TRP A 439 -6.87 36.98 -16.45
N LYS A 440 -6.65 38.19 -15.91
CA LYS A 440 -5.54 38.48 -14.97
C LYS A 440 -4.14 38.12 -15.51
N VAL A 441 -3.96 38.16 -16.83
CA VAL A 441 -2.69 37.93 -17.53
C VAL A 441 -1.98 39.24 -17.87
N ARG A 442 -0.65 39.22 -17.89
CA ARG A 442 0.22 40.38 -18.19
C ARG A 442 0.21 40.79 -19.66
N THR A 443 -0.02 39.85 -20.58
CA THR A 443 -0.09 40.09 -22.03
C THR A 443 -1.38 39.54 -22.61
N CYS A 444 -1.93 40.25 -23.60
CA CYS A 444 -3.12 39.84 -24.34
C CYS A 444 -2.80 39.81 -25.85
N PRO A 445 -2.43 38.64 -26.41
CA PRO A 445 -2.12 38.51 -27.84
C PRO A 445 -3.32 38.85 -28.73
N THR A 446 -3.07 39.44 -29.91
CA THR A 446 -4.11 39.70 -30.92
C THR A 446 -4.87 38.42 -31.27
N GLY A 447 -6.20 38.46 -31.25
CA GLY A 447 -7.04 37.26 -31.37
C GLY A 447 -7.45 36.64 -30.02
N THR A 448 -7.14 37.33 -28.91
CA THR A 448 -7.55 37.00 -27.54
C THR A 448 -8.36 38.15 -26.94
N THR A 449 -9.41 37.83 -26.17
CA THR A 449 -10.13 38.80 -25.34
C THR A 449 -9.64 38.73 -23.89
N CYS A 450 -9.21 39.84 -23.27
CA CYS A 450 -8.67 39.82 -21.90
C CYS A 450 -9.32 40.78 -20.90
N THR A 451 -10.55 41.22 -21.16
CA THR A 451 -11.18 42.33 -20.44
C THR A 451 -12.27 41.89 -19.46
N GLN A 452 -12.60 40.60 -19.39
CA GLN A 452 -13.76 40.10 -18.64
C GLN A 452 -13.38 38.95 -17.71
N ASP A 453 -13.96 38.97 -16.51
CA ASP A 453 -13.87 37.85 -15.57
C ASP A 453 -14.62 36.64 -16.13
N PRO A 454 -13.98 35.47 -16.29
CA PRO A 454 -14.59 34.30 -16.89
C PRO A 454 -15.66 33.64 -16.02
N LYS A 455 -15.83 34.03 -14.74
CA LYS A 455 -16.86 33.50 -13.84
C LYS A 455 -16.92 31.96 -13.83
N LEU A 456 -15.83 31.34 -13.38
CA LEU A 456 -15.77 29.90 -13.18
C LEU A 456 -16.18 29.52 -11.76
N ALA A 457 -16.50 28.25 -11.53
CA ALA A 457 -16.91 27.72 -10.23
C ALA A 457 -15.85 27.94 -9.13
N GLY A 458 -14.57 27.93 -9.50
CA GLY A 458 -13.45 28.11 -8.58
C GLY A 458 -12.37 29.01 -9.16
N MET A 459 -12.23 30.22 -8.62
CA MET A 459 -11.34 31.27 -9.15
C MET A 459 -10.10 31.54 -8.29
N THR A 460 -9.81 30.68 -7.31
CA THR A 460 -8.59 30.73 -6.51
C THR A 460 -7.63 29.64 -6.94
N LEU A 461 -6.31 29.84 -6.86
CA LEU A 461 -5.35 28.82 -7.32
C LEU A 461 -5.46 27.50 -6.54
N ALA A 462 -5.77 27.56 -5.23
CA ALA A 462 -5.88 26.39 -4.37
C ALA A 462 -7.18 25.60 -4.56
N ALA A 463 -8.25 26.26 -4.99
CA ALA A 463 -9.57 25.67 -5.25
C ALA A 463 -10.04 26.05 -6.65
N PHE A 464 -9.13 25.93 -7.63
CA PHE A 464 -9.44 26.28 -9.01
C PHE A 464 -10.37 25.22 -9.60
N ASP A 465 -11.48 25.68 -10.16
CA ASP A 465 -12.45 24.83 -10.83
C ASP A 465 -12.81 25.51 -12.13
N ALA A 466 -12.57 24.78 -13.22
CA ALA A 466 -12.65 25.26 -14.58
C ALA A 466 -14.07 25.29 -15.15
N GLU A 467 -15.07 24.75 -14.43
CA GLU A 467 -16.45 24.72 -14.87
C GLU A 467 -17.04 26.16 -14.92
N PRO A 468 -17.57 26.62 -16.08
CA PRO A 468 -18.17 27.94 -16.19
C PRO A 468 -19.51 28.03 -15.42
N LEU A 469 -19.72 29.14 -14.71
CA LEU A 469 -21.00 29.42 -14.06
C LEU A 469 -22.03 29.99 -15.05
N THR A 470 -23.31 29.91 -14.69
CA THR A 470 -24.39 30.57 -15.43
C THR A 470 -24.08 32.06 -15.64
N GLY A 471 -24.15 32.52 -16.90
CA GLY A 471 -23.83 33.90 -17.27
C GLY A 471 -22.33 34.21 -17.37
N SER A 472 -21.49 33.16 -17.47
CA SER A 472 -20.09 33.27 -17.83
C SER A 472 -19.92 33.91 -19.22
N PRO A 473 -18.94 34.82 -19.42
CA PRO A 473 -18.66 35.40 -20.72
C PRO A 473 -17.93 34.45 -21.68
N VAL A 474 -17.55 33.25 -21.24
CA VAL A 474 -16.92 32.24 -22.12
C VAL A 474 -17.93 31.58 -23.07
N ALA A 475 -19.22 31.69 -22.75
CA ALA A 475 -20.31 31.02 -23.43
C ALA A 475 -20.55 31.56 -24.86
N ASP A 476 -20.70 30.66 -25.83
CA ASP A 476 -21.10 30.94 -27.20
C ASP A 476 -20.22 32.00 -27.90
N LYS A 477 -18.89 31.92 -27.76
CA LYS A 477 -17.96 32.95 -28.26
C LYS A 477 -17.12 32.56 -29.45
N VAL A 478 -16.96 31.27 -29.72
CA VAL A 478 -15.94 30.82 -30.66
C VAL A 478 -16.47 29.88 -31.73
N ALA A 479 -15.83 29.96 -32.89
CA ALA A 479 -16.19 29.14 -34.03
C ALA A 479 -16.04 27.65 -33.71
N MET A 480 -16.96 26.86 -34.28
CA MET A 480 -16.88 25.41 -34.26
C MET A 480 -15.62 24.93 -34.97
N ILE A 481 -14.93 23.97 -34.35
CA ILE A 481 -13.79 23.27 -34.96
C ILE A 481 -14.27 21.90 -35.42
N THR A 482 -14.11 21.59 -36.71
CA THR A 482 -14.55 20.30 -37.27
C THR A 482 -13.90 19.13 -36.54
N GLY A 483 -14.72 18.13 -36.18
CA GLY A 483 -14.27 16.92 -35.49
C GLY A 483 -14.17 17.07 -33.97
N MET A 484 -14.47 18.24 -33.40
CA MET A 484 -14.54 18.46 -31.96
C MET A 484 -15.99 18.59 -31.49
N ASN A 485 -16.60 17.44 -31.20
CA ASN A 485 -18.03 17.34 -30.91
C ASN A 485 -18.34 17.19 -29.42
N THR A 486 -17.31 17.08 -28.57
CA THR A 486 -17.46 16.97 -27.12
C THR A 486 -16.45 17.84 -26.38
N ASP A 487 -16.71 18.14 -25.11
CA ASP A 487 -15.85 18.92 -24.22
C ASP A 487 -14.98 18.03 -23.29
N PHE A 488 -14.44 18.61 -22.21
CA PHE A 488 -13.64 17.93 -21.18
C PHE A 488 -14.38 16.79 -20.46
N VAL A 489 -15.68 16.94 -20.18
CA VAL A 489 -16.51 15.94 -19.49
C VAL A 489 -17.33 15.09 -20.46
N LEU A 490 -16.97 15.10 -21.75
CA LEU A 490 -17.67 14.41 -22.84
C LEU A 490 -19.09 14.95 -23.10
N ALA A 491 -19.42 16.16 -22.63
CA ALA A 491 -20.68 16.80 -22.96
C ALA A 491 -20.67 17.30 -24.41
N PRO A 492 -21.82 17.33 -25.11
CA PRO A 492 -21.91 17.78 -26.49
C PRO A 492 -21.40 19.22 -26.68
N ARG A 493 -20.70 19.45 -27.80
CA ARG A 493 -20.19 20.75 -28.25
C ARG A 493 -20.44 20.97 -29.76
N PRO A 494 -20.97 22.14 -30.19
CA PRO A 494 -21.54 23.17 -29.32
C PRO A 494 -22.84 22.70 -28.69
N SER A 495 -23.16 23.20 -27.50
CA SER A 495 -24.51 23.03 -26.93
C SER A 495 -25.41 24.22 -27.26
N GLY A 496 -24.81 25.40 -27.45
CA GLY A 496 -25.49 26.64 -27.85
C GLY A 496 -25.39 26.96 -29.34
N THR A 497 -25.31 28.25 -29.63
CA THR A 497 -25.17 28.80 -30.99
C THR A 497 -23.74 28.74 -31.52
N ALA A 498 -22.76 28.65 -30.64
CA ALA A 498 -21.34 28.57 -30.94
C ALA A 498 -20.63 27.72 -29.87
N ASN A 499 -19.35 27.42 -30.05
CA ASN A 499 -18.59 26.74 -29.00
C ASN A 499 -18.26 27.74 -27.87
N ASP A 500 -18.07 27.20 -26.68
CA ASP A 500 -17.52 27.95 -25.54
C ASP A 500 -15.99 28.03 -25.60
N VAL A 501 -15.45 29.09 -24.99
CA VAL A 501 -14.00 29.22 -24.78
C VAL A 501 -13.58 28.33 -23.60
N GLY A 502 -12.51 27.56 -23.79
CA GLY A 502 -11.94 26.70 -22.76
C GLY A 502 -12.39 25.24 -22.83
N ALA A 503 -12.11 24.51 -21.76
CA ALA A 503 -12.24 23.05 -21.69
C ALA A 503 -13.68 22.55 -21.62
N TYR A 504 -14.59 23.34 -21.05
CA TYR A 504 -15.98 22.96 -20.81
C TYR A 504 -16.91 23.61 -21.83
N GLU A 505 -18.04 22.96 -22.07
CA GLU A 505 -19.18 23.48 -22.83
C GLU A 505 -20.40 23.58 -21.91
N MET A 506 -20.89 24.79 -21.69
CA MET A 506 -22.14 25.04 -20.97
C MET A 506 -23.31 24.45 -21.74
N GLN A 507 -24.12 23.63 -21.08
CA GLN A 507 -25.23 22.95 -21.75
C GLN A 507 -26.49 23.83 -21.86
N ALA A 508 -27.11 23.87 -23.04
CA ALA A 508 -28.33 24.64 -23.29
C ALA A 508 -29.49 24.13 -22.42
N GLY A 509 -30.12 25.04 -21.66
CA GLY A 509 -31.22 24.71 -20.74
C GLY A 509 -30.93 25.00 -19.28
N GLY A 510 -29.73 25.48 -18.92
CA GLY A 510 -29.42 25.91 -17.55
C GLY A 510 -29.56 24.80 -16.51
N THR A 511 -29.69 23.56 -16.93
CA THR A 511 -29.45 22.44 -16.05
C THR A 511 -27.95 22.43 -15.86
N THR A 512 -27.50 22.75 -14.64
CA THR A 512 -26.40 21.98 -14.05
C THR A 512 -26.42 20.59 -14.66
N PRO A 513 -25.30 20.06 -15.19
CA PRO A 513 -25.23 18.64 -15.45
C PRO A 513 -25.91 17.96 -14.25
N PRO A 514 -26.81 16.97 -14.42
CA PRO A 514 -27.09 16.13 -13.28
C PRO A 514 -25.70 15.77 -12.75
N GLU A 515 -25.39 16.15 -11.50
CA GLU A 515 -24.18 15.76 -10.79
C GLU A 515 -23.84 14.38 -11.33
N PRO A 516 -22.72 14.21 -12.07
CA PRO A 516 -22.53 13.12 -13.02
C PRO A 516 -22.97 11.87 -12.31
N THR A 517 -24.16 11.31 -12.66
CA THR A 517 -25.01 10.52 -11.72
C THR A 517 -24.10 9.85 -10.73
N PRO A 518 -23.98 10.35 -9.48
CA PRO A 518 -22.75 10.18 -8.73
C PRO A 518 -22.37 8.71 -8.83
N VAL A 519 -21.20 8.45 -9.43
CA VAL A 519 -20.88 7.08 -9.78
C VAL A 519 -20.68 6.40 -8.44
N CYS A 520 -21.49 5.36 -8.17
CA CYS A 520 -21.34 4.58 -6.97
C CYS A 520 -19.90 4.08 -6.93
N THR A 521 -19.13 4.68 -6.03
CA THR A 521 -17.72 4.41 -5.84
C THR A 521 -17.64 3.73 -4.51
N HIS A 522 -17.48 2.41 -4.56
CA HIS A 522 -17.31 1.61 -3.37
C HIS A 522 -15.98 1.96 -2.71
N ALA A 523 -15.98 2.09 -1.39
CA ALA A 523 -14.78 2.38 -0.62
C ALA A 523 -14.62 1.40 0.54
N ALA A 524 -13.38 1.23 0.99
CA ALA A 524 -13.10 0.38 2.14
C ALA A 524 -13.90 0.85 3.37
N PRO A 525 -14.80 0.02 3.94
CA PRO A 525 -15.57 0.40 5.11
C PRO A 525 -14.64 0.54 6.31
N THR A 526 -14.97 1.43 7.24
CA THR A 526 -14.24 1.51 8.50
C THR A 526 -14.84 0.50 9.46
N LEU A 527 -14.04 -0.46 9.92
CA LEU A 527 -14.43 -1.42 10.95
C LEU A 527 -13.51 -1.24 12.15
N THR A 528 -14.09 -0.97 13.33
CA THR A 528 -13.35 -0.88 14.59
C THR A 528 -13.94 -1.83 15.61
N MET A 529 -13.10 -2.34 16.51
CA MET A 529 -13.53 -3.18 17.62
C MET A 529 -12.89 -2.70 18.92
N THR A 530 -13.72 -2.40 19.91
CA THR A 530 -13.32 -1.95 21.25
C THR A 530 -13.95 -2.84 22.30
N GLY A 531 -13.25 -3.05 23.42
CA GLY A 531 -13.78 -3.89 24.48
C GLY A 531 -12.92 -3.86 25.73
N PRO A 532 -13.24 -4.70 26.72
CA PRO A 532 -12.55 -4.74 28.00
C PRO A 532 -11.06 -5.07 27.82
N THR A 533 -10.20 -4.34 28.52
CA THR A 533 -8.75 -4.57 28.56
C THR A 533 -8.30 -5.38 29.79
N GLY A 534 -9.21 -5.60 30.75
CA GLY A 534 -8.94 -6.33 31.98
C GLY A 534 -8.82 -7.84 31.79
N THR A 535 -8.02 -8.47 32.64
CA THR A 535 -7.92 -9.93 32.76
C THR A 535 -9.14 -10.50 33.49
N VAL A 536 -9.66 -11.63 33.01
CA VAL A 536 -10.82 -12.32 33.62
C VAL A 536 -10.53 -13.79 33.84
N ALA A 537 -11.25 -14.43 34.77
CA ALA A 537 -11.12 -15.87 34.99
C ALA A 537 -11.53 -16.67 33.73
N ALA A 538 -10.93 -17.84 33.51
CA ALA A 538 -11.35 -18.76 32.45
C ALA A 538 -12.85 -19.11 32.60
N GLY A 539 -13.59 -19.20 31.49
CA GLY A 539 -15.06 -19.38 31.52
C GLY A 539 -15.87 -18.08 31.55
N THR A 540 -15.23 -16.92 31.72
CA THR A 540 -15.94 -15.63 31.75
C THR A 540 -16.40 -15.23 30.34
N GLN A 541 -17.50 -14.48 30.24
CA GLN A 541 -17.93 -13.84 29.00
C GLN A 541 -17.53 -12.37 29.00
N ASN A 542 -16.85 -11.91 27.95
CA ASN A 542 -16.60 -10.50 27.67
C ASN A 542 -17.38 -10.08 26.42
N THR A 543 -17.83 -8.82 26.39
CA THR A 543 -18.55 -8.25 25.24
C THR A 543 -17.73 -7.14 24.61
N TYR A 544 -17.51 -7.24 23.31
CA TYR A 544 -16.78 -6.27 22.50
C TYR A 544 -17.75 -5.51 21.61
N SER A 545 -17.57 -4.20 21.52
CA SER A 545 -18.31 -3.31 20.63
C SER A 545 -17.61 -3.23 19.29
N VAL A 546 -18.33 -3.50 18.20
CA VAL A 546 -17.84 -3.50 16.83
C VAL A 546 -18.58 -2.41 16.08
N THR A 547 -17.89 -1.37 15.62
CA THR A 547 -18.51 -0.28 14.85
C THR A 547 -18.10 -0.40 13.39
N LEU A 548 -19.09 -0.48 12.51
CA LEU A 548 -18.93 -0.53 11.06
C LEU A 548 -19.50 0.75 10.45
N LYS A 549 -18.70 1.42 9.61
CA LYS A 549 -19.13 2.56 8.78
C LYS A 549 -19.05 2.18 7.31
N ASN A 550 -20.13 2.43 6.58
CA ASN A 550 -20.09 2.39 5.13
C ASN A 550 -19.40 3.66 4.60
N ASN A 551 -18.28 3.52 3.91
CA ASN A 551 -17.52 4.67 3.36
C ASN A 551 -17.79 4.91 1.88
N ASP A 552 -18.72 4.17 1.28
CA ASP A 552 -19.14 4.39 -0.10
C ASP A 552 -19.49 5.85 -0.38
N SER A 553 -19.35 6.25 -1.63
CA SER A 553 -19.88 7.53 -2.07
C SER A 553 -21.39 7.59 -1.80
N SER A 554 -21.91 8.79 -1.52
CA SER A 554 -23.35 9.06 -1.27
C SER A 554 -24.27 8.58 -2.40
N ALA A 555 -23.68 8.27 -3.55
CA ALA A 555 -24.32 7.74 -4.73
C ALA A 555 -24.68 6.25 -4.69
N CYS A 556 -24.03 5.48 -3.82
CA CYS A 556 -24.31 4.07 -3.70
C CYS A 556 -25.65 3.81 -3.00
N ALA A 557 -26.33 2.73 -3.38
CA ALA A 557 -27.44 2.22 -2.57
C ALA A 557 -26.92 1.66 -1.24
N ASN A 558 -27.83 1.38 -0.31
CA ASN A 558 -27.46 0.74 0.96
C ASN A 558 -26.75 -0.60 0.71
N ALA A 559 -25.57 -0.77 1.31
CA ALA A 559 -24.83 -2.01 1.24
C ALA A 559 -25.21 -2.93 2.40
N SER A 560 -25.48 -4.20 2.11
CA SER A 560 -25.69 -5.25 3.12
C SER A 560 -24.36 -5.92 3.47
N PHE A 561 -23.81 -5.56 4.62
CA PHE A 561 -22.55 -6.09 5.14
C PHE A 561 -22.79 -7.35 5.95
N SER A 562 -22.20 -8.47 5.52
CA SER A 562 -22.14 -9.71 6.27
C SER A 562 -20.94 -9.69 7.22
N LEU A 563 -21.19 -9.99 8.50
CA LEU A 563 -20.18 -10.02 9.55
C LEU A 563 -19.81 -11.47 9.89
N ALA A 564 -18.51 -11.74 9.92
CA ALA A 564 -17.96 -13.00 10.38
C ALA A 564 -17.02 -12.75 11.56
N ARG A 565 -17.07 -13.61 12.57
CA ARG A 565 -16.19 -13.54 13.74
C ARG A 565 -15.09 -14.58 13.67
N SER A 566 -13.97 -14.29 14.31
CA SER A 566 -12.88 -15.23 14.57
C SER A 566 -12.57 -15.23 16.07
N VAL A 567 -12.59 -16.42 16.67
CA VAL A 567 -12.22 -16.67 18.07
C VAL A 567 -11.35 -17.94 18.12
N PRO A 568 -10.52 -18.14 19.15
CA PRO A 568 -9.69 -19.34 19.25
C PRO A 568 -10.52 -20.64 19.23
N SER A 569 -9.91 -21.73 18.78
CA SER A 569 -10.58 -23.04 18.74
C SER A 569 -11.09 -23.45 20.13
N GLY A 570 -12.33 -23.95 20.18
CA GLY A 570 -13.00 -24.33 21.43
C GLY A 570 -13.65 -23.18 22.20
N TRP A 571 -13.49 -21.93 21.77
CA TRP A 571 -14.14 -20.76 22.38
C TRP A 571 -15.49 -20.48 21.74
N THR A 572 -16.40 -19.88 22.50
CA THR A 572 -17.68 -19.40 21.99
C THR A 572 -17.57 -17.91 21.64
N GLY A 573 -18.03 -17.56 20.45
CA GLY A 573 -18.25 -16.18 20.03
C GLY A 573 -19.68 -16.03 19.53
N THR A 574 -20.34 -14.92 19.81
CA THR A 574 -21.70 -14.66 19.31
C THR A 574 -21.78 -13.21 18.90
N LEU A 575 -22.06 -12.96 17.61
CA LEU A 575 -22.40 -11.63 17.11
C LEU A 575 -23.89 -11.39 17.38
N SER A 576 -24.26 -10.18 17.84
CA SER A 576 -25.67 -9.83 18.04
C SER A 576 -26.46 -9.75 16.73
N THR A 577 -25.77 -9.53 15.60
CA THR A 577 -26.28 -9.75 14.24
C THR A 577 -25.13 -10.15 13.32
N THR A 578 -25.43 -10.95 12.30
CA THR A 578 -24.47 -11.38 11.27
C THR A 578 -24.61 -10.62 9.96
N SER A 579 -25.59 -9.72 9.84
CA SER A 579 -25.80 -8.87 8.66
C SER A 579 -26.36 -7.51 9.06
N ILE A 580 -25.89 -6.43 8.41
CA ILE A 580 -26.43 -5.07 8.58
C ILE A 580 -26.50 -4.37 7.23
N SER A 581 -27.63 -3.75 6.92
CA SER A 581 -27.76 -2.84 5.79
C SER A 581 -27.44 -1.40 6.21
N LEU A 582 -26.43 -0.78 5.60
CA LEU A 582 -26.00 0.59 5.90
C LEU A 582 -26.04 1.47 4.65
N ALA A 583 -26.67 2.64 4.76
CA ALA A 583 -26.54 3.69 3.76
C ALA A 583 -25.10 4.24 3.73
N PRO A 584 -24.62 4.77 2.60
CA PRO A 584 -23.31 5.41 2.52
C PRO A 584 -23.11 6.49 3.59
N GLY A 585 -21.92 6.53 4.20
CA GLY A 585 -21.58 7.44 5.29
C GLY A 585 -22.11 7.06 6.67
N VAL A 586 -23.05 6.11 6.78
CA VAL A 586 -23.68 5.72 8.05
C VAL A 586 -22.86 4.68 8.81
N SER A 587 -22.83 4.82 10.13
CA SER A 587 -22.23 3.86 11.06
C SER A 587 -23.31 3.09 11.83
N SER A 588 -23.03 1.83 12.16
CA SER A 588 -23.80 1.04 13.13
C SER A 588 -22.87 0.22 14.01
N THR A 589 -23.37 -0.17 15.18
CA THR A 589 -22.62 -0.91 16.20
C THR A 589 -23.27 -2.26 16.46
N VAL A 590 -22.44 -3.32 16.47
CA VAL A 590 -22.78 -4.71 16.80
C VAL A 590 -21.95 -5.14 17.99
N THR A 591 -22.42 -6.09 18.77
CA THR A 591 -21.63 -6.68 19.84
C THR A 591 -21.13 -8.07 19.47
N LEU A 592 -19.87 -8.35 19.80
CA LEU A 592 -19.29 -9.69 19.79
C LEU A 592 -19.12 -10.14 21.26
N ALA A 593 -19.94 -11.09 21.71
CA ALA A 593 -19.77 -11.72 23.01
C ALA A 593 -18.84 -12.92 22.88
N VAL A 594 -17.73 -12.95 23.62
CA VAL A 594 -16.72 -14.01 23.60
C VAL A 594 -16.61 -14.65 24.98
N THR A 595 -16.64 -15.98 25.03
CA THR A 595 -16.47 -16.78 26.24
C THR A 595 -15.34 -17.79 26.04
N SER A 596 -14.37 -17.78 26.95
CA SER A 596 -13.31 -18.79 26.96
C SER A 596 -13.77 -20.11 27.60
N PRO A 597 -13.17 -21.26 27.26
CA PRO A 597 -13.35 -22.48 28.03
C PRO A 597 -12.93 -22.30 29.50
N ALA A 598 -13.58 -23.00 30.42
CA ALA A 598 -13.18 -23.02 31.84
C ALA A 598 -11.74 -23.56 32.06
N THR A 599 -11.20 -24.28 31.09
CA THR A 599 -9.85 -24.84 31.09
C THR A 599 -8.84 -23.99 30.30
N ALA A 600 -9.22 -22.80 29.82
CA ALA A 600 -8.32 -21.92 29.08
C ALA A 600 -7.11 -21.51 29.93
N ALA A 601 -5.90 -21.63 29.37
CA ALA A 601 -4.68 -21.22 30.05
C ALA A 601 -4.63 -19.69 30.19
N ALA A 602 -3.88 -19.21 31.19
CA ALA A 602 -3.61 -17.79 31.36
C ALA A 602 -2.89 -17.22 30.12
N GLY A 603 -3.32 -16.07 29.62
CA GLY A 603 -2.70 -15.44 28.46
C GLY A 603 -3.62 -14.52 27.67
N SER A 604 -3.03 -13.94 26.61
CA SER A 604 -3.69 -13.06 25.66
C SER A 604 -4.09 -13.84 24.40
N TYR A 605 -5.37 -13.78 24.05
CA TYR A 605 -5.92 -14.50 22.91
C TYR A 605 -6.51 -13.53 21.89
N GLY A 606 -6.06 -13.63 20.64
CA GLY A 606 -6.57 -12.81 19.55
C GLY A 606 -8.02 -13.17 19.21
N ILE A 607 -8.84 -12.14 19.05
CA ILE A 607 -10.22 -12.25 18.56
C ILE A 607 -10.43 -11.21 17.45
N GLY A 608 -11.36 -11.47 16.52
CA GLY A 608 -11.59 -10.59 15.39
C GLY A 608 -13.00 -10.63 14.85
N VAL A 609 -13.35 -9.58 14.11
CA VAL A 609 -14.53 -9.52 13.25
C VAL A 609 -14.10 -9.04 11.88
N GLY A 610 -14.57 -9.72 10.84
CA GLY A 610 -14.46 -9.31 9.45
C GLY A 610 -15.83 -8.91 8.91
N THR A 611 -15.83 -7.98 7.97
CA THR A 611 -17.00 -7.58 7.18
C THR A 611 -16.78 -7.89 5.70
N SER A 612 -17.86 -8.15 4.96
CA SER A 612 -17.87 -8.34 3.51
C SER A 612 -19.23 -7.96 2.95
N SER A 613 -19.35 -7.71 1.64
CA SER A 613 -20.65 -7.50 0.99
C SER A 613 -20.60 -7.93 -0.48
N ALA A 614 -21.73 -7.80 -1.19
CA ALA A 614 -21.82 -8.05 -2.62
C ALA A 614 -20.93 -7.13 -3.48
N ALA A 615 -20.45 -6.00 -2.95
CA ALA A 615 -19.48 -5.13 -3.63
C ALA A 615 -18.07 -5.75 -3.75
N GLY A 616 -17.84 -6.93 -3.18
CA GLY A 616 -16.60 -7.68 -3.31
C GLY A 616 -15.49 -7.21 -2.37
N SER A 617 -14.24 -7.30 -2.81
CA SER A 617 -13.05 -7.12 -1.95
C SER A 617 -12.92 -5.71 -1.37
N VAL A 618 -13.44 -4.70 -2.07
CA VAL A 618 -13.44 -3.31 -1.59
C VAL A 618 -14.21 -3.16 -0.28
N HIS A 619 -15.24 -3.98 -0.02
CA HIS A 619 -15.98 -3.98 1.24
C HIS A 619 -15.46 -4.98 2.27
N THR A 620 -14.29 -5.57 2.03
CA THR A 620 -13.68 -6.48 2.99
C THR A 620 -12.81 -5.71 3.96
N GLN A 621 -13.14 -5.75 5.25
CA GLN A 621 -12.30 -5.18 6.29
C GLN A 621 -12.34 -6.03 7.56
N ASN A 622 -11.29 -5.99 8.38
CA ASN A 622 -11.20 -6.69 9.65
C ASN A 622 -10.86 -5.74 10.80
N ALA A 623 -11.29 -6.10 11.99
CA ALA A 623 -10.89 -5.47 13.23
C ALA A 623 -10.60 -6.56 14.26
N SER A 624 -9.55 -6.38 15.05
CA SER A 624 -9.12 -7.34 16.07
C SER A 624 -8.99 -6.69 17.43
N SER A 625 -9.14 -7.51 18.47
CA SER A 625 -8.87 -7.15 19.86
C SER A 625 -8.30 -8.39 20.58
N THR A 626 -8.04 -8.25 21.87
CA THR A 626 -7.52 -9.34 22.71
C THR A 626 -8.48 -9.68 23.82
N TYR A 627 -8.64 -10.98 24.07
CA TYR A 627 -9.25 -11.50 25.29
C TYR A 627 -8.16 -11.93 26.26
N GLN A 628 -8.20 -11.43 27.50
CA GLN A 628 -7.19 -11.69 28.52
C GLN A 628 -7.70 -12.68 29.57
N VAL A 629 -7.11 -13.88 29.63
CA VAL A 629 -7.39 -14.89 30.67
C VAL A 629 -6.39 -14.70 31.81
N ALA A 630 -6.88 -14.48 33.02
CA ALA A 630 -6.08 -14.38 34.24
C ALA A 630 -5.43 -15.72 34.59
N ALA A 631 -4.27 -15.67 35.26
CA ALA A 631 -3.71 -16.86 35.90
C ALA A 631 -4.71 -17.44 36.90
N ALA A 632 -4.87 -18.77 36.88
CA ALA A 632 -5.61 -19.45 37.93
C ALA A 632 -4.98 -19.06 39.27
N GLN A 633 -5.77 -18.45 40.15
CA GLN A 633 -5.30 -18.17 41.49
C GLN A 633 -5.08 -19.52 42.17
N THR A 634 -3.82 -19.85 42.49
CA THR A 634 -3.57 -20.90 43.47
C THR A 634 -4.24 -20.46 44.77
N PRO A 635 -5.04 -21.31 45.43
CA PRO A 635 -5.52 -21.00 46.76
C PRO A 635 -4.32 -20.62 47.62
N ALA A 636 -4.39 -19.50 48.33
CA ALA A 636 -3.35 -19.12 49.27
C ALA A 636 -3.07 -20.32 50.19
N PRO A 637 -1.80 -20.67 50.46
CA PRO A 637 -1.47 -21.76 51.38
C PRO A 637 -2.20 -21.51 52.70
N ALA A 638 -2.87 -22.53 53.22
CA ALA A 638 -3.58 -22.39 54.48
C ALA A 638 -2.63 -21.95 55.61
N PRO A 639 -3.07 -21.03 56.49
CA PRO A 639 -2.28 -20.63 57.65
C PRO A 639 -1.91 -21.85 58.50
N ILE A 640 -0.65 -21.94 58.89
CA ILE A 640 -0.22 -22.93 59.88
C ILE A 640 -0.76 -22.55 61.26
N THR A 641 -1.17 -23.53 62.04
CA THR A 641 -1.56 -23.40 63.45
C THR A 641 -0.58 -24.16 64.31
N GLU A 642 -0.27 -23.65 65.51
CA GLU A 642 0.64 -24.28 66.45
C GLU A 642 -0.03 -24.47 67.82
N THR A 643 0.29 -25.58 68.48
CA THR A 643 -0.01 -25.81 69.90
C THR A 643 1.25 -26.25 70.61
N VAL A 644 1.45 -25.85 71.87
CA VAL A 644 2.58 -26.30 72.69
C VAL A 644 2.11 -26.81 74.05
N SER A 645 2.72 -27.89 74.52
CA SER A 645 2.49 -28.46 75.85
C SER A 645 3.76 -29.00 76.46
N THR A 646 3.73 -29.22 77.78
CA THR A 646 4.75 -29.95 78.51
C THR A 646 4.18 -31.27 79.04
N SER A 647 5.05 -32.25 79.26
CA SER A 647 4.62 -33.57 79.76
C SER A 647 3.99 -33.53 81.17
N LYS A 648 4.30 -32.51 81.97
CA LYS A 648 3.73 -32.22 83.28
C LYS A 648 3.52 -30.72 83.45
N SER A 649 2.61 -30.32 84.32
CA SER A 649 2.43 -28.93 84.74
C SER A 649 3.34 -28.54 85.91
N VAL A 650 3.89 -29.51 86.65
CA VAL A 650 4.82 -29.32 87.78
C VAL A 650 5.97 -30.32 87.67
N TYR A 651 7.20 -29.85 87.87
CA TYR A 651 8.43 -30.65 87.86
C TYR A 651 9.25 -30.44 89.14
N LEU A 652 10.03 -31.44 89.54
CA LEU A 652 10.99 -31.31 90.64
C LEU A 652 12.26 -30.56 90.19
N PRO A 653 12.99 -29.89 91.09
CA PRO A 653 14.24 -29.21 90.73
C PRO A 653 15.29 -30.20 90.20
N GLY A 654 15.79 -29.96 88.98
CA GLY A 654 16.73 -30.87 88.30
C GLY A 654 16.05 -31.88 87.37
N GLU A 655 14.71 -31.93 87.35
CA GLU A 655 13.95 -32.77 86.42
C GLU A 655 13.93 -32.15 85.01
N VAL A 656 13.88 -33.00 83.99
CA VAL A 656 13.84 -32.58 82.57
C VAL A 656 12.39 -32.39 82.14
N ALA A 657 12.03 -31.15 81.79
CA ALA A 657 10.75 -30.83 81.17
C ALA A 657 10.79 -31.19 79.68
N SER A 658 9.91 -32.11 79.28
CA SER A 658 9.70 -32.46 77.87
C SER A 658 8.64 -31.56 77.27
N ILE A 659 9.00 -30.80 76.25
CA ILE A 659 8.17 -29.82 75.57
C ILE A 659 7.82 -30.36 74.18
N THR A 660 6.55 -30.33 73.81
CA THR A 660 6.06 -30.78 72.51
C THR A 660 5.24 -29.69 71.85
N ALA A 661 5.64 -29.28 70.64
CA ALA A 661 4.82 -28.47 69.75
C ALA A 661 4.20 -29.35 68.66
N ARG A 662 3.01 -28.98 68.19
CA ARG A 662 2.34 -29.58 67.03
C ARG A 662 1.95 -28.51 66.04
N VAL A 663 2.35 -28.69 64.78
CA VAL A 663 2.11 -27.74 63.68
C VAL A 663 1.21 -28.38 62.63
N LEU A 664 0.10 -27.73 62.33
CA LEU A 664 -0.89 -28.19 61.35
C LEU A 664 -1.18 -27.11 60.32
N ALA A 665 -1.55 -27.50 59.10
CA ALA A 665 -2.17 -26.64 58.10
C ALA A 665 -3.50 -27.27 57.70
N ASN A 666 -4.63 -26.56 57.90
CA ASN A 666 -5.98 -27.10 57.71
C ASN A 666 -6.23 -28.46 58.40
N GLY A 667 -5.69 -28.64 59.62
CA GLY A 667 -5.82 -29.89 60.39
C GLY A 667 -4.90 -31.02 59.96
N VAL A 668 -4.09 -30.86 58.90
CA VAL A 668 -3.10 -31.83 58.43
C VAL A 668 -1.71 -31.52 58.98
N ALA A 669 -0.96 -32.56 59.36
CA ALA A 669 0.40 -32.44 59.89
C ALA A 669 1.36 -31.75 58.92
N VAL A 670 2.10 -30.74 59.41
CA VAL A 670 3.17 -30.08 58.64
C VAL A 670 4.51 -30.68 59.04
N SER A 671 5.14 -31.41 58.13
CA SER A 671 6.49 -31.95 58.33
C SER A 671 7.56 -30.94 57.90
N GLY A 672 8.68 -30.88 58.62
CA GLY A 672 9.80 -30.00 58.27
C GLY A 672 9.68 -28.55 58.75
N ALA A 673 8.65 -28.19 59.51
CA ALA A 673 8.52 -26.86 60.11
C ALA A 673 9.54 -26.67 61.23
N GLN A 674 10.24 -25.54 61.24
CA GLN A 674 11.18 -25.20 62.31
C GLN A 674 10.43 -24.59 63.48
N VAL A 675 10.65 -25.11 64.69
CA VAL A 675 10.03 -24.62 65.92
C VAL A 675 11.12 -24.13 66.87
N SER A 676 11.02 -22.88 67.29
CA SER A 676 11.84 -22.30 68.35
C SER A 676 11.04 -22.24 69.66
N PHE A 677 11.54 -22.90 70.70
CA PHE A 677 10.99 -22.87 72.05
C PHE A 677 11.78 -21.89 72.90
N THR A 678 11.18 -20.77 73.26
CA THR A 678 11.73 -19.79 74.20
C THR A 678 11.15 -20.05 75.58
N ILE A 679 11.99 -20.46 76.52
CA ILE A 679 11.63 -20.71 77.92
C ILE A 679 12.11 -19.54 78.76
N VAL A 680 11.19 -18.78 79.35
CA VAL A 680 11.48 -17.70 80.29
C VAL A 680 11.33 -18.21 81.72
N LYS A 681 12.40 -18.14 82.50
CA LYS A 681 12.48 -18.56 83.90
C LYS A 681 11.86 -17.49 84.82
N PRO A 682 11.46 -17.86 86.06
CA PRO A 682 10.89 -16.92 87.04
C PRO A 682 11.77 -15.70 87.33
N ASN A 683 13.09 -15.84 87.25
CA ASN A 683 14.05 -14.76 87.48
C ASN A 683 14.29 -13.85 86.25
N GLY A 684 13.51 -14.03 85.17
CA GLY A 684 13.62 -13.26 83.93
C GLY A 684 14.65 -13.78 82.93
N GLY A 685 15.50 -14.76 83.29
CA GLY A 685 16.46 -15.36 82.37
C GLY A 685 15.78 -16.26 81.34
N SER A 686 16.20 -16.23 80.07
CA SER A 686 15.62 -17.05 79.00
C SER A 686 16.55 -18.15 78.50
N SER A 687 15.98 -19.18 77.87
CA SER A 687 16.70 -20.24 77.17
C SER A 687 15.94 -20.58 75.90
N VAL A 688 16.64 -20.74 74.78
CA VAL A 688 16.03 -21.03 73.48
C VAL A 688 16.48 -22.40 73.02
N LEU A 689 15.52 -23.25 72.69
CA LEU A 689 15.75 -24.57 72.08
C LEU A 689 15.09 -24.60 70.70
N THR A 690 15.60 -25.40 69.79
CA THR A 690 15.02 -25.54 68.45
C THR A 690 14.81 -27.01 68.11
N ALA A 691 13.76 -27.30 67.35
CA ALA A 691 13.50 -28.60 66.78
C ALA A 691 12.75 -28.46 65.45
N THR A 692 12.71 -29.53 64.66
CA THR A 692 11.95 -29.58 63.40
C THR A 692 10.81 -30.58 63.54
N THR A 693 9.65 -30.29 62.95
CA THR A 693 8.51 -31.21 63.02
C THR A 693 8.74 -32.49 62.20
N ASP A 694 8.37 -33.62 62.79
CA ASP A 694 8.36 -34.93 62.11
C ASP A 694 7.20 -35.06 61.09
N ALA A 695 7.07 -36.24 60.47
CA ALA A 695 5.99 -36.52 59.50
C ALA A 695 4.58 -36.41 60.11
N SER A 696 4.45 -36.49 61.43
CA SER A 696 3.18 -36.33 62.16
C SER A 696 2.96 -34.90 62.67
N GLY A 697 3.86 -33.98 62.34
CA GLY A 697 3.75 -32.56 62.66
C GLY A 697 4.25 -32.18 64.05
N TYR A 698 5.01 -33.05 64.73
CA TYR A 698 5.48 -32.81 66.09
C TYR A 698 6.94 -32.40 66.15
N ALA A 699 7.23 -31.32 66.88
CA ALA A 699 8.58 -30.90 67.25
C ALA A 699 8.75 -31.05 68.77
N ARG A 700 9.88 -31.61 69.21
CA ARG A 700 10.09 -31.95 70.63
C ARG A 700 11.42 -31.41 71.12
N ALA A 701 11.41 -30.83 72.31
CA ALA A 701 12.59 -30.29 72.98
C ALA A 701 12.61 -30.69 74.45
N SER A 702 13.80 -30.80 75.01
CA SER A 702 14.02 -31.17 76.42
C SER A 702 14.74 -30.04 77.14
N PHE A 703 14.14 -29.54 78.22
CA PHE A 703 14.69 -28.48 79.05
C PHE A 703 14.99 -28.99 80.45
N ALA A 704 16.27 -29.04 80.83
CA ALA A 704 16.68 -29.41 82.17
C ALA A 704 16.48 -28.24 83.15
N THR A 705 15.61 -28.43 84.15
CA THR A 705 15.44 -27.44 85.21
C THR A 705 16.66 -27.42 86.14
N SER A 706 16.97 -26.28 86.77
CA SER A 706 18.13 -26.21 87.68
C SER A 706 17.74 -26.59 89.11
N LYS A 707 18.68 -27.18 89.86
CA LYS A 707 18.51 -27.48 91.30
C LYS A 707 18.57 -26.23 92.19
N GLY A 708 18.97 -25.08 91.63
CA GLY A 708 19.12 -23.81 92.37
C GLY A 708 17.78 -23.11 92.65
N LYS A 709 17.71 -22.32 93.74
CA LYS A 709 16.51 -21.57 94.15
C LYS A 709 15.95 -20.65 93.05
N ALA A 710 16.81 -20.13 92.17
CA ALA A 710 16.43 -19.25 91.06
C ALA A 710 15.60 -19.94 89.96
N SER A 711 15.51 -21.27 89.98
CA SER A 711 14.71 -22.07 89.06
C SER A 711 13.37 -22.52 89.66
N LEU A 712 13.00 -22.09 90.88
CA LEU A 712 11.69 -22.39 91.47
C LEU A 712 10.65 -21.38 91.01
N GLY A 713 9.44 -21.85 90.67
CA GLY A 713 8.34 -21.03 90.17
C GLY A 713 7.97 -21.32 88.71
N THR A 714 7.11 -20.47 88.14
CA THR A 714 6.52 -20.66 86.81
C THR A 714 7.49 -20.30 85.69
N HIS A 715 7.70 -21.24 84.78
CA HIS A 715 8.41 -21.05 83.51
C HIS A 715 7.39 -20.86 82.41
N GLN A 716 7.55 -19.78 81.63
CA GLN A 716 6.73 -19.57 80.43
C GLN A 716 7.46 -20.15 79.22
N VAL A 717 6.75 -20.90 78.40
CA VAL A 717 7.26 -21.49 77.16
C VAL A 717 6.50 -20.87 76.00
N THR A 718 7.21 -20.24 75.09
CA THR A 718 6.69 -19.78 73.80
C THR A 718 7.30 -20.64 72.71
N ALA A 719 6.47 -21.39 72.00
CA ALA A 719 6.87 -22.06 70.77
C ALA A 719 6.49 -21.19 69.58
N LYS A 720 7.44 -21.02 68.64
CA LYS A 720 7.26 -20.31 67.38
C LYS A 720 7.60 -21.23 66.21
N ALA A 721 6.59 -21.69 65.49
CA ALA A 721 6.72 -22.48 64.29
C ALA A 721 6.89 -21.60 63.05
N THR A 722 7.79 -22.01 62.14
CA THR A 722 8.01 -21.39 60.82
C THR A 722 8.03 -22.47 59.74
N SER A 723 7.23 -22.30 58.69
CA SER A 723 7.21 -23.18 57.51
C SER A 723 7.08 -22.33 56.25
N GLY A 724 8.15 -22.26 55.45
CA GLY A 724 8.25 -21.28 54.37
C GLY A 724 8.20 -19.85 54.92
N THR A 725 7.26 -19.03 54.42
CA THR A 725 7.03 -17.66 54.89
C THR A 725 6.00 -17.57 56.03
N GLN A 726 5.36 -18.68 56.41
CA GLN A 726 4.30 -18.68 57.43
C GLN A 726 4.88 -18.86 58.84
N THR A 727 4.30 -18.15 59.81
CA THR A 727 4.63 -18.33 61.24
C THR A 727 3.38 -18.48 62.09
N ALA A 728 3.47 -19.32 63.12
CA ALA A 728 2.50 -19.41 64.20
C ALA A 728 3.24 -19.34 65.53
N ASN A 729 2.52 -19.01 66.61
CA ASN A 729 3.06 -19.06 67.96
C ASN A 729 2.03 -19.70 68.88
N ALA A 730 2.52 -20.47 69.85
CA ALA A 730 1.72 -20.94 70.97
C ALA A 730 2.49 -20.77 72.26
N THR A 731 1.77 -20.58 73.37
CA THR A 731 2.38 -20.48 74.69
C THR A 731 1.81 -21.52 75.64
N THR A 732 2.65 -21.96 76.56
CA THR A 732 2.26 -22.78 77.72
C THR A 732 3.14 -22.42 78.90
N SER A 733 2.88 -23.01 80.06
CA SER A 733 3.73 -22.86 81.23
C SER A 733 3.76 -24.12 82.07
N PHE A 734 4.84 -24.26 82.84
CA PHE A 734 4.97 -25.27 83.87
C PHE A 734 5.65 -24.66 85.09
N SER A 735 5.45 -25.21 86.28
CA SER A 735 6.13 -24.78 87.49
C SER A 735 7.20 -25.76 87.93
N VAL A 736 8.21 -25.26 88.62
CA VAL A 736 9.18 -26.08 89.34
C VAL A 736 9.00 -25.84 90.83
N ALA A 737 8.63 -26.88 91.56
CA ALA A 737 8.32 -26.83 92.99
C ALA A 737 8.90 -28.04 93.70
N ARG A 738 9.10 -27.93 95.02
CA ARG A 738 9.66 -28.99 95.86
C ARG A 738 8.60 -29.95 96.36
#